data_AF-A0A6G7Z2H5-F1
#
_entry.id   AF-A0A6G7Z2H5-F1
#
_cell.length_a   1.000
_cell.length_b   1.000
_cell.length_c   1.000
_cell.angle_alpha   90.00
_cell.angle_beta   90.00
_cell.angle_gamma   90.00
#
_symmetry.space_group_name_H-M   'P 1'
#
loop_
_entity.id
_entity.type
_entity.pdbx_description
1 polymer ?
#
loop_
_entity_poly.entity_id
_entity_poly.type
_entity_poly.pdbx_seq_one_letter_code
_entity_poly.pdbx_strand_id
1 'polypeptide(L)'
;MMEMSTPCVHVGAVTSVLPSLRRGAGARARGTGRHLGGGRLPVHVPSLARVASGVAFPVTDTPTVPVGLPRTWKAHAPTCADAAGVGIYRIPRRVPRHYGQSHHGAVVPDARHGPGSPSPLRGTPMHLLPARRKRAVAAAATGALVASLLAVPALTMSASAAPATCLTPWASTTTYTGGQTASYGGTNYRAKWWTLGETPGTNAWGAWEATGACGTTPTEEPTEEPTDEPTDIPTDEPTDEPTDVPTDEPTDEPTDEPTTTPVEGDEACRPDGMYRTPGVKTPYCDVYDTDGVEKLPNGLDRRIIGYFTSWRTGQNGTPTYLANNIPWDKISHINYAFAHVDKNNEVSAYEDRAGNEATDRTWPGVPGAEMDPSLPYTGHFNLLQKYKKANPGVKIIPAVGGWTETGGYHDENGKRVATGGFYEMTKSQANIDKFADSAVRFIREYGFDGLDIDYEYPTSNNAAGNPDDFWIADKNRGSLFKGYEALLKTLREKLDKAAAEDGQYYMLTVAAPSSGWLLRGMEMYQVTQYLDYVNLMSYDLHGAWNEYVGGNNPLFDNGKDPELTAGNIYGAYNGIGYLNGDWAARYFRSAAQGGRINLGVGFYTRGWDNVQGGNYGDGGRAPAPSGYTCAPGTSGKCGQGATGVANLWHDSDPLGGEVPAGANPIWHALNLAEGRVGDYAASYGVTGQLKGSFSHHFDDVSKNEWWWNPETKTYISGDTVQAVQAKADYVKNTGLGGIMIWEFAGDYGFNKAKGQYEMGQTMVDAMHKTFSSAGTYSKSKAEADRPMPKKAIDLSIKYTEFALGDNNYPISPKVVFTNNSKTDIPAGSTISFQYSTSNPGGMSDWSGMKTVVTKEGHTGNNVGGLKGNYHTAEFAVPLGGIPAGGSITNQLKWSMPTAAFSNVIVTVGTEKYATTYDYPRGVTVVEPTSGAGNGNGGGGGTGTGTGTCTGLGAYSATTVYTGGQKVSHNGSIFSARYWTQGAAPDAANPWGAWQLVGAC
;
A
#
# COMPACT_ATOMS: atom_id res chain seq x y z
N MET A 1 -1.92 -23.16 15.13
CA MET A 1 -1.09 -23.76 16.22
C MET A 1 -1.86 -23.72 17.54
N MET A 2 -1.37 -24.43 18.57
CA MET A 2 -1.79 -24.40 19.98
C MET A 2 -3.27 -24.69 20.33
N GLU A 3 -3.48 -25.82 21.00
CA GLU A 3 -4.47 -25.91 22.07
C GLU A 3 -4.01 -25.03 23.25
N MET A 4 -4.93 -24.35 23.94
CA MET A 4 -4.63 -23.69 25.22
C MET A 4 -5.20 -24.51 26.38
N SER A 5 -4.33 -24.90 27.33
CA SER A 5 -4.72 -25.55 28.57
C SER A 5 -4.77 -24.54 29.73
N THR A 6 -5.96 -24.34 30.31
CA THR A 6 -6.22 -23.31 31.31
C THR A 6 -5.86 -23.76 32.74
N PRO A 7 -5.10 -22.98 33.53
CA PRO A 7 -4.94 -23.21 34.96
C PRO A 7 -6.13 -22.63 35.74
N CYS A 8 -6.81 -23.45 36.54
CA CYS A 8 -7.91 -22.99 37.40
C CYS A 8 -7.40 -22.23 38.63
N VAL A 9 -8.06 -21.12 38.97
CA VAL A 9 -7.94 -20.45 40.28
C VAL A 9 -9.23 -20.68 41.06
N HIS A 10 -9.13 -21.16 42.30
CA HIS A 10 -10.28 -21.30 43.19
C HIS A 10 -10.73 -19.94 43.74
N VAL A 11 -12.04 -19.71 43.76
CA VAL A 11 -12.71 -18.74 44.63
C VAL A 11 -13.76 -19.51 45.43
N GLY A 12 -13.73 -19.36 46.76
CA GLY A 12 -14.59 -20.12 47.68
C GLY A 12 -16.05 -19.68 47.66
N ALA A 13 -16.97 -20.62 47.90
CA ALA A 13 -18.40 -20.35 47.99
C ALA A 13 -18.82 -19.92 49.41
N VAL A 14 -19.78 -18.99 49.48
CA VAL A 14 -20.62 -18.72 50.66
C VAL A 14 -22.06 -18.55 50.18
N THR A 15 -23.04 -19.14 50.86
CA THR A 15 -24.42 -19.31 50.38
C THR A 15 -25.47 -18.60 51.23
N SER A 16 -26.50 -18.05 50.56
CA SER A 16 -27.88 -17.78 51.06
C SER A 16 -28.05 -16.77 52.21
N VAL A 17 -29.06 -15.87 52.22
CA VAL A 17 -30.50 -16.15 52.47
C VAL A 17 -31.39 -14.93 52.10
N LEU A 18 -32.69 -15.15 51.88
CA LEU A 18 -33.80 -14.19 51.58
C LEU A 18 -34.35 -13.47 52.87
N PRO A 19 -35.32 -12.50 52.91
CA PRO A 19 -36.50 -12.40 52.01
C PRO A 19 -37.21 -11.03 51.75
N SER A 20 -37.86 -10.96 50.57
CA SER A 20 -39.25 -10.51 50.29
C SER A 20 -39.85 -9.11 50.68
N LEU A 21 -40.56 -8.54 49.67
CA LEU A 21 -41.91 -7.92 49.70
C LEU A 21 -42.17 -6.51 50.30
N ARG A 22 -42.67 -5.61 49.43
CA ARG A 22 -43.99 -4.94 49.57
C ARG A 22 -44.56 -4.48 48.22
N ARG A 23 -45.81 -3.99 48.20
CA ARG A 23 -46.66 -3.77 47.00
C ARG A 23 -46.80 -2.29 46.60
N GLY A 24 -47.12 -2.03 45.33
CA GLY A 24 -47.72 -0.78 44.81
C GLY A 24 -48.34 -1.02 43.43
N ALA A 25 -49.43 -0.34 43.08
CA ALA A 25 -50.16 -0.53 41.80
C ALA A 25 -50.77 0.78 41.27
N GLY A 26 -50.96 0.87 39.95
CA GLY A 26 -51.59 2.00 39.25
C GLY A 26 -51.89 1.63 37.79
N ALA A 27 -52.92 2.25 37.18
CA ALA A 27 -53.48 1.79 35.90
C ALA A 27 -53.86 2.92 34.92
N ARG A 28 -54.18 2.51 33.68
CA ARG A 28 -54.50 3.30 32.48
C ARG A 28 -55.54 4.42 32.66
N ALA A 29 -55.40 5.48 31.85
CA ALA A 29 -56.51 6.24 31.25
C ALA A 29 -56.14 6.77 29.85
N ARG A 30 -57.11 7.33 29.11
CA ARG A 30 -56.96 7.87 27.73
C ARG A 30 -57.29 9.37 27.69
N GLY A 31 -56.85 10.08 26.64
CA GLY A 31 -57.34 11.43 26.29
C GLY A 31 -57.22 11.68 24.77
N THR A 32 -58.16 12.43 24.18
CA THR A 32 -58.26 12.67 22.73
C THR A 32 -58.60 14.14 22.43
N GLY A 33 -58.10 14.68 21.32
CA GLY A 33 -58.44 16.02 20.80
C GLY A 33 -58.37 16.09 19.27
N ARG A 34 -59.17 16.97 18.64
CA ARG A 34 -59.31 17.12 17.17
C ARG A 34 -59.88 18.51 16.82
N HIS A 35 -59.80 18.91 15.53
CA HIS A 35 -60.38 20.12 14.89
C HIS A 35 -59.61 21.46 15.11
N LEU A 36 -59.63 22.47 14.20
CA LEU A 36 -59.90 22.52 12.74
C LEU A 36 -59.43 23.88 12.12
N GLY A 37 -58.99 23.88 10.85
CA GLY A 37 -58.92 25.05 9.94
C GLY A 37 -57.79 26.08 10.17
N GLY A 38 -57.32 26.84 9.18
CA GLY A 38 -57.50 26.76 7.71
C GLY A 38 -57.32 28.12 6.98
N GLY A 39 -56.57 28.19 5.86
CA GLY A 39 -56.51 29.44 5.06
C GLY A 39 -55.49 29.60 3.91
N ARG A 40 -55.97 29.40 2.66
CA ARG A 40 -55.57 30.07 1.39
C ARG A 40 -54.23 29.73 0.66
N LEU A 41 -54.29 29.97 -0.66
CA LEU A 41 -53.40 29.72 -1.82
C LEU A 41 -53.07 31.10 -2.49
N PRO A 42 -52.37 31.25 -3.65
CA PRO A 42 -51.93 30.33 -4.73
C PRO A 42 -50.37 30.35 -4.96
N VAL A 43 -49.68 30.05 -6.08
CA VAL A 43 -49.92 30.04 -7.56
C VAL A 43 -49.16 28.90 -8.30
N HIS A 44 -49.58 28.65 -9.54
CA HIS A 44 -49.20 27.72 -10.62
C HIS A 44 -47.86 26.99 -10.74
N VAL A 45 -48.02 25.80 -11.33
CA VAL A 45 -47.15 25.08 -12.29
C VAL A 45 -47.87 25.07 -13.66
N PRO A 46 -47.18 25.05 -14.82
CA PRO A 46 -47.76 24.61 -16.10
C PRO A 46 -47.38 23.16 -16.43
N SER A 47 -48.29 22.39 -17.03
CA SER A 47 -48.09 21.00 -17.46
C SER A 47 -48.55 20.81 -18.91
N LEU A 48 -48.16 19.70 -19.56
CA LEU A 48 -48.78 18.99 -20.70
C LEU A 48 -47.78 17.91 -21.19
N ALA A 49 -48.15 16.75 -21.77
CA ALA A 49 -49.46 16.12 -21.98
C ALA A 49 -49.33 14.57 -21.97
N ARG A 50 -50.44 13.84 -22.07
CA ARG A 50 -50.48 12.36 -22.20
C ARG A 50 -50.73 11.90 -23.64
N VAL A 51 -50.31 10.69 -23.98
CA VAL A 51 -51.10 9.72 -24.77
C VAL A 51 -51.04 8.35 -24.06
N ALA A 52 -52.04 7.48 -24.20
CA ALA A 52 -52.13 6.22 -23.44
C ALA A 52 -52.87 5.09 -24.18
N SER A 53 -52.40 3.85 -24.02
CA SER A 53 -53.13 2.59 -24.25
C SER A 53 -52.30 1.41 -23.69
N GLY A 54 -52.82 0.35 -23.05
CA GLY A 54 -54.15 0.17 -22.45
C GLY A 54 -54.90 -1.09 -22.90
N VAL A 55 -54.86 -2.17 -22.11
CA VAL A 55 -55.84 -3.29 -22.00
C VAL A 55 -55.45 -4.13 -20.75
N ALA A 56 -56.41 -4.79 -20.08
CA ALA A 56 -56.18 -5.53 -18.83
C ALA A 56 -57.26 -6.60 -18.54
N PHE A 57 -57.12 -7.29 -17.39
CA PHE A 57 -58.09 -8.14 -16.65
C PHE A 57 -58.17 -9.64 -17.01
N PRO A 58 -58.68 -10.53 -16.11
CA PRO A 58 -59.21 -10.29 -14.73
C PRO A 58 -58.53 -11.12 -13.60
N VAL A 59 -59.06 -10.98 -12.37
CA VAL A 59 -58.73 -11.72 -11.14
C VAL A 59 -60.01 -12.31 -10.52
N THR A 60 -59.97 -13.54 -10.00
CA THR A 60 -60.83 -14.18 -8.95
C THR A 60 -60.39 -15.65 -8.78
N ASP A 61 -60.62 -16.41 -7.69
CA ASP A 61 -60.95 -16.10 -6.29
C ASP A 61 -60.53 -17.29 -5.38
N THR A 62 -60.56 -17.12 -4.05
CA THR A 62 -60.35 -18.20 -3.05
C THR A 62 -61.67 -18.78 -2.51
N PRO A 63 -61.65 -20.01 -1.97
CA PRO A 63 -62.23 -20.19 -0.61
C PRO A 63 -61.43 -21.14 0.30
N THR A 64 -61.89 -21.32 1.54
CA THR A 64 -61.09 -21.78 2.70
C THR A 64 -61.72 -22.92 3.53
N VAL A 65 -60.88 -23.83 4.07
CA VAL A 65 -60.92 -24.40 5.47
C VAL A 65 -62.14 -25.32 5.82
N PRO A 66 -61.97 -26.54 6.41
CA PRO A 66 -61.72 -26.66 7.86
C PRO A 66 -60.94 -27.86 8.46
N VAL A 67 -60.07 -27.52 9.42
CA VAL A 67 -59.90 -28.07 10.80
C VAL A 67 -59.81 -29.60 11.05
N GLY A 68 -58.70 -30.01 11.70
CA GLY A 68 -58.60 -31.25 12.48
C GLY A 68 -57.47 -31.21 13.53
N LEU A 69 -57.82 -31.28 14.83
CA LEU A 69 -56.92 -31.34 15.99
C LEU A 69 -57.50 -32.35 17.00
N PRO A 70 -56.70 -33.11 17.78
CA PRO A 70 -56.24 -32.57 19.08
C PRO A 70 -54.98 -33.19 19.76
N ARG A 71 -54.20 -32.33 20.45
CA ARG A 71 -53.54 -32.58 21.79
C ARG A 71 -52.39 -33.63 21.84
N THR A 72 -51.44 -33.64 22.81
CA THR A 72 -51.31 -32.92 24.10
C THR A 72 -49.87 -32.84 24.68
N TRP A 73 -49.70 -31.98 25.70
CA TRP A 73 -48.76 -32.05 26.86
C TRP A 73 -47.28 -31.65 26.70
N LYS A 74 -46.63 -31.45 27.87
CA LYS A 74 -45.34 -30.77 28.10
C LYS A 74 -44.41 -31.62 29.00
N ALA A 75 -43.12 -31.26 28.98
CA ALA A 75 -42.25 -30.98 30.14
C ALA A 75 -41.15 -31.98 30.56
N HIS A 76 -39.98 -31.37 30.84
CA HIS A 76 -38.85 -31.77 31.70
C HIS A 76 -37.98 -33.01 31.40
N ALA A 77 -36.67 -32.81 31.58
CA ALA A 77 -35.64 -33.85 31.77
C ALA A 77 -35.53 -34.22 33.27
N PRO A 78 -34.77 -35.27 33.66
CA PRO A 78 -33.35 -35.02 33.95
C PRO A 78 -32.34 -36.19 33.67
N THR A 79 -31.08 -35.85 33.94
CA THR A 79 -29.78 -36.54 33.96
C THR A 79 -29.62 -37.97 34.54
N CYS A 80 -28.50 -38.63 34.17
CA CYS A 80 -27.50 -39.34 35.03
C CYS A 80 -27.15 -40.82 34.72
N ALA A 81 -25.95 -41.21 35.20
CA ALA A 81 -25.44 -42.53 35.60
C ALA A 81 -24.43 -43.26 34.67
N ASP A 82 -23.18 -43.22 35.12
CA ASP A 82 -21.96 -43.92 34.71
C ASP A 82 -21.99 -45.45 34.80
N ALA A 83 -21.06 -46.12 34.07
CA ALA A 83 -20.16 -47.21 34.54
C ALA A 83 -19.46 -47.92 33.34
N ALA A 84 -18.25 -48.50 33.43
CA ALA A 84 -17.08 -48.32 34.31
C ALA A 84 -15.87 -49.07 33.69
N GLY A 85 -14.62 -48.66 33.99
CA GLY A 85 -13.42 -49.40 33.54
C GLY A 85 -12.11 -48.78 34.06
N VAL A 86 -11.34 -49.52 34.86
CA VAL A 86 -10.21 -48.99 35.66
C VAL A 86 -8.88 -49.70 35.34
N GLY A 87 -7.76 -48.96 35.32
CA GLY A 87 -6.40 -49.49 35.17
C GLY A 87 -5.32 -48.40 34.93
N ILE A 88 -4.98 -47.56 35.91
CA ILE A 88 -3.90 -47.77 36.91
C ILE A 88 -2.47 -47.61 36.33
N TYR A 89 -1.76 -46.55 36.78
CA TYR A 89 -0.29 -46.35 36.99
C TYR A 89 0.75 -47.13 36.10
N ARG A 90 1.90 -46.54 35.69
CA ARG A 90 2.83 -45.75 36.52
C ARG A 90 3.89 -44.97 35.71
N ILE A 91 4.32 -43.82 36.23
CA ILE A 91 5.46 -42.96 35.80
C ILE A 91 6.79 -43.59 36.31
N PRO A 92 7.94 -43.63 35.58
CA PRO A 92 8.93 -42.51 35.66
C PRO A 92 9.97 -42.29 34.52
N ARG A 93 10.07 -41.00 34.10
CA ARG A 93 11.27 -40.13 34.07
C ARG A 93 12.57 -40.48 33.27
N ARG A 94 12.97 -39.47 32.45
CA ARG A 94 14.25 -38.67 32.47
C ARG A 94 15.43 -38.92 31.47
N VAL A 95 15.45 -38.06 30.43
CA VAL A 95 16.59 -37.23 29.89
C VAL A 95 17.87 -37.94 29.31
N PRO A 96 18.92 -37.26 28.74
CA PRO A 96 19.24 -37.47 27.31
C PRO A 96 20.73 -37.72 26.96
N ARG A 97 21.03 -37.87 25.65
CA ARG A 97 22.19 -37.33 24.88
C ARG A 97 21.89 -37.48 23.38
N HIS A 98 22.27 -36.62 22.41
CA HIS A 98 23.44 -35.75 22.10
C HIS A 98 24.48 -36.39 21.16
N TYR A 99 24.71 -35.68 20.02
CA TYR A 99 25.88 -35.68 19.11
C TYR A 99 26.22 -36.94 18.28
N GLY A 100 26.64 -36.69 17.02
CA GLY A 100 27.15 -37.71 16.09
C GLY A 100 27.28 -37.21 14.64
N GLN A 101 28.29 -36.38 14.33
CA GLN A 101 28.74 -36.17 12.94
C GLN A 101 29.62 -37.34 12.48
N SER A 102 29.64 -37.67 11.18
CA SER A 102 30.82 -38.20 10.48
C SER A 102 30.62 -38.18 8.94
N HIS A 103 31.71 -38.39 8.20
CA HIS A 103 31.84 -38.08 6.77
C HIS A 103 31.96 -39.33 5.86
N HIS A 104 31.69 -39.10 4.57
CA HIS A 104 32.26 -39.77 3.37
C HIS A 104 32.05 -41.28 3.15
N GLY A 105 31.80 -41.63 1.88
CA GLY A 105 31.80 -43.00 1.38
C GLY A 105 31.33 -43.09 -0.07
N ALA A 106 32.23 -42.82 -1.03
CA ALA A 106 31.95 -42.98 -2.46
C ALA A 106 32.67 -44.23 -2.99
N VAL A 107 31.93 -45.19 -3.56
CA VAL A 107 32.47 -46.39 -4.23
C VAL A 107 31.61 -46.73 -5.45
N VAL A 108 32.27 -47.07 -6.56
CA VAL A 108 31.67 -47.57 -7.81
C VAL A 108 32.17 -48.99 -8.06
N PRO A 109 31.36 -49.89 -8.64
CA PRO A 109 31.84 -50.97 -9.50
C PRO A 109 31.41 -50.80 -10.97
N ASP A 110 32.26 -51.28 -11.89
CA ASP A 110 32.13 -51.27 -13.37
C ASP A 110 31.90 -52.71 -13.91
N ALA A 111 31.73 -52.85 -15.23
CA ALA A 111 32.03 -54.01 -16.08
C ALA A 111 30.94 -55.11 -16.29
N ARG A 112 30.77 -55.72 -17.49
CA ARG A 112 31.26 -55.38 -18.87
C ARG A 112 30.60 -56.23 -20.00
N HIS A 113 30.74 -55.76 -21.26
CA HIS A 113 30.56 -56.45 -22.57
C HIS A 113 29.10 -56.76 -23.02
N GLY A 114 28.72 -56.74 -24.32
CA GLY A 114 29.40 -56.46 -25.63
C GLY A 114 29.33 -57.65 -26.63
N PRO A 115 29.56 -57.50 -27.97
CA PRO A 115 29.69 -56.32 -28.84
C PRO A 115 28.88 -56.40 -30.19
N GLY A 116 29.05 -55.43 -31.13
CA GLY A 116 28.54 -55.50 -32.51
C GLY A 116 29.10 -54.42 -33.47
N SER A 117 29.39 -54.76 -34.74
CA SER A 117 30.05 -53.93 -35.80
C SER A 117 29.97 -54.65 -37.17
N PRO A 118 30.16 -54.03 -38.38
CA PRO A 118 31.22 -53.05 -38.72
C PRO A 118 30.90 -51.94 -39.77
N SER A 119 31.92 -51.10 -40.08
CA SER A 119 32.01 -50.16 -41.24
C SER A 119 32.79 -50.77 -42.43
N PRO A 120 33.00 -50.09 -43.59
CA PRO A 120 34.25 -49.30 -43.77
C PRO A 120 34.34 -48.18 -44.87
N LEU A 121 35.01 -47.04 -44.53
CA LEU A 121 35.99 -46.25 -45.36
C LEU A 121 35.50 -45.52 -46.67
N ARG A 122 36.16 -44.51 -47.31
CA ARG A 122 37.45 -43.74 -47.12
C ARG A 122 37.48 -42.42 -47.94
N GLY A 123 38.30 -41.40 -47.59
CA GLY A 123 38.74 -40.32 -48.53
C GLY A 123 39.29 -39.00 -47.91
N THR A 124 40.45 -38.51 -48.40
CA THR A 124 41.20 -37.25 -48.05
C THR A 124 42.21 -36.92 -49.21
N PRO A 125 43.03 -35.82 -49.29
CA PRO A 125 43.52 -34.88 -48.24
C PRO A 125 43.84 -33.36 -48.57
N MET A 126 44.23 -32.61 -47.52
CA MET A 126 45.31 -31.56 -47.39
C MET A 126 45.26 -30.12 -47.98
N HIS A 127 45.41 -29.11 -47.08
CA HIS A 127 46.31 -27.89 -47.11
C HIS A 127 45.89 -26.79 -46.06
N LEU A 128 46.67 -25.78 -45.60
CA LEU A 128 48.12 -25.72 -45.22
C LEU A 128 48.54 -24.48 -44.33
N LEU A 129 48.47 -24.56 -42.98
CA LEU A 129 49.31 -23.84 -41.97
C LEU A 129 49.20 -22.27 -41.72
N PRO A 130 49.75 -21.69 -40.58
CA PRO A 130 49.11 -20.56 -39.82
C PRO A 130 50.06 -19.48 -39.17
N ALA A 131 49.64 -18.84 -38.05
CA ALA A 131 50.40 -18.09 -36.98
C ALA A 131 50.43 -16.52 -37.05
N ARG A 132 50.73 -15.67 -36.02
CA ARG A 132 50.81 -15.73 -34.50
C ARG A 132 50.91 -14.32 -33.82
N ARG A 133 50.25 -14.12 -32.66
CA ARG A 133 50.63 -13.38 -31.39
C ARG A 133 51.38 -12.00 -31.33
N LYS A 134 50.76 -11.04 -30.57
CA LYS A 134 51.27 -10.19 -29.43
C LYS A 134 52.08 -8.86 -29.58
N ARG A 135 51.60 -7.84 -28.81
CA ARG A 135 52.28 -6.79 -27.95
C ARG A 135 52.94 -5.50 -28.54
N ALA A 136 52.28 -4.36 -28.22
CA ALA A 136 52.72 -3.05 -27.67
C ALA A 136 54.19 -2.55 -27.62
N VAL A 137 54.38 -1.22 -27.81
CA VAL A 137 55.15 -0.21 -26.98
C VAL A 137 55.00 1.22 -27.60
N ALA A 138 55.43 2.31 -26.93
CA ALA A 138 55.09 3.73 -27.21
C ALA A 138 56.30 4.71 -27.37
N ALA A 139 56.07 6.04 -27.26
CA ALA A 139 57.00 7.22 -27.22
C ALA A 139 57.13 8.06 -28.53
N ALA A 140 57.47 9.37 -28.55
CA ALA A 140 57.40 10.52 -27.61
C ALA A 140 57.91 11.85 -28.29
N ALA A 141 57.96 12.98 -27.53
CA ALA A 141 58.83 14.19 -27.69
C ALA A 141 58.49 15.29 -28.75
N THR A 142 58.96 16.58 -28.66
CA THR A 142 58.93 17.63 -27.59
C THR A 142 59.29 19.04 -28.16
N GLY A 143 58.90 20.16 -27.49
CA GLY A 143 59.50 21.53 -27.63
C GLY A 143 58.53 22.66 -27.21
N ALA A 144 58.82 23.75 -26.43
CA ALA A 144 60.00 24.57 -26.03
C ALA A 144 60.18 25.87 -26.87
N LEU A 145 60.44 27.11 -26.37
CA LEU A 145 60.60 27.72 -25.01
C LEU A 145 60.71 29.30 -25.13
N VAL A 146 60.78 30.06 -24.00
CA VAL A 146 61.21 31.52 -23.83
C VAL A 146 60.17 32.63 -24.18
N ALA A 147 60.12 33.89 -23.66
CA ALA A 147 60.39 34.65 -22.40
C ALA A 147 60.27 36.20 -22.71
N SER A 148 60.21 37.26 -21.85
CA SER A 148 59.95 37.50 -20.40
C SER A 148 59.95 39.03 -20.05
N LEU A 149 59.38 39.42 -18.88
CA LEU A 149 59.70 40.57 -17.98
C LEU A 149 59.15 42.01 -18.16
N LEU A 150 59.01 42.69 -16.98
CA LEU A 150 58.48 44.05 -16.62
C LEU A 150 56.98 44.08 -16.22
N ALA A 151 56.46 44.90 -15.27
CA ALA A 151 57.03 45.76 -14.20
C ALA A 151 55.97 46.07 -13.07
N VAL A 152 56.32 46.76 -11.97
CA VAL A 152 55.50 46.93 -10.72
C VAL A 152 55.73 48.32 -10.07
N PRO A 153 54.71 49.11 -9.58
CA PRO A 153 54.18 48.96 -8.19
C PRO A 153 52.77 49.50 -7.79
N ALA A 154 52.16 48.79 -6.80
CA ALA A 154 51.28 49.26 -5.70
C ALA A 154 49.88 49.87 -6.03
N LEU A 155 48.84 49.79 -5.17
CA LEU A 155 48.75 49.40 -3.74
C LEU A 155 47.62 48.35 -3.47
N THR A 156 47.40 47.98 -2.20
CA THR A 156 46.72 46.73 -1.77
C THR A 156 45.28 46.87 -1.27
N MET A 157 44.45 45.86 -1.55
CA MET A 157 43.35 45.40 -0.66
C MET A 157 43.48 43.88 -0.41
N SER A 158 42.94 43.39 0.71
CA SER A 158 43.12 42.00 1.17
C SER A 158 42.21 41.01 0.43
N ALA A 159 42.78 39.92 -0.09
CA ALA A 159 42.04 38.89 -0.83
C ALA A 159 41.61 37.71 0.05
N SER A 160 40.53 37.04 -0.36
CA SER A 160 40.15 35.71 0.15
C SER A 160 41.13 34.63 -0.33
N ALA A 161 41.23 33.52 0.40
CA ALA A 161 42.15 32.44 0.07
C ALA A 161 41.58 31.53 -1.04
N ALA A 162 42.39 31.25 -2.07
CA ALA A 162 42.03 30.34 -3.16
C ALA A 162 41.89 28.87 -2.66
N PRO A 163 41.03 28.05 -3.30
CA PRO A 163 40.85 26.64 -2.95
C PRO A 163 42.15 25.85 -3.15
N ALA A 164 42.35 24.82 -2.33
CA ALA A 164 43.56 24.01 -2.38
C ALA A 164 43.54 23.03 -3.56
N THR A 165 44.71 22.63 -4.06
CA THR A 165 44.82 21.52 -5.02
C THR A 165 44.26 20.23 -4.41
N CYS A 166 43.51 19.44 -5.19
CA CYS A 166 43.04 18.14 -4.71
C CYS A 166 44.22 17.19 -4.44
N LEU A 167 44.16 16.53 -3.29
CA LEU A 167 45.05 15.46 -2.90
C LEU A 167 44.68 14.16 -3.63
N THR A 168 45.46 13.09 -3.46
CA THR A 168 45.20 11.78 -4.07
C THR A 168 43.75 11.34 -3.83
N PRO A 169 42.99 10.94 -4.87
CA PRO A 169 41.62 10.48 -4.70
C PRO A 169 41.48 9.33 -3.69
N TRP A 170 40.41 9.35 -2.92
CA TRP A 170 40.06 8.29 -1.99
C TRP A 170 39.71 6.99 -2.74
N ALA A 171 40.18 5.86 -2.21
CA ALA A 171 39.90 4.54 -2.75
C ALA A 171 39.46 3.58 -1.64
N SER A 172 38.32 2.92 -1.82
CA SER A 172 37.71 2.00 -0.84
C SER A 172 38.58 0.80 -0.48
N THR A 173 39.50 0.41 -1.35
CA THR A 173 40.47 -0.69 -1.13
C THR A 173 41.77 -0.25 -0.44
N THR A 174 41.96 1.04 -0.19
CA THR A 174 43.15 1.60 0.46
C THR A 174 42.91 1.79 1.95
N THR A 175 43.87 1.32 2.75
CA THR A 175 43.88 1.52 4.21
C THR A 175 44.49 2.89 4.52
N TYR A 176 43.76 3.72 5.28
CA TYR A 176 44.21 5.04 5.72
C TYR A 176 44.44 5.04 7.22
N THR A 177 45.59 5.57 7.68
CA THR A 177 45.89 5.74 9.11
C THR A 177 45.72 7.19 9.56
N GLY A 178 45.55 7.40 10.87
CA GLY A 178 45.41 8.74 11.46
C GLY A 178 46.48 9.73 10.97
N GLY A 179 46.03 10.89 10.48
CA GLY A 179 46.86 11.93 9.87
C GLY A 179 46.95 11.86 8.34
N GLN A 180 46.72 10.71 7.69
CA GLN A 180 46.73 10.58 6.23
C GLN A 180 45.54 11.30 5.58
N THR A 181 45.64 11.58 4.28
CA THR A 181 44.70 12.44 3.55
C THR A 181 44.34 11.89 2.18
N ALA A 182 43.14 12.24 1.71
CA ALA A 182 42.62 11.89 0.38
C ALA A 182 41.58 12.93 -0.08
N SER A 183 41.31 13.02 -1.40
CA SER A 183 40.21 13.83 -1.93
C SER A 183 38.98 12.99 -2.28
N TYR A 184 37.79 13.53 -2.05
CA TYR A 184 36.51 12.93 -2.44
C TYR A 184 35.47 14.03 -2.64
N GLY A 185 34.63 13.95 -3.68
CA GLY A 185 33.54 14.92 -3.92
C GLY A 185 33.95 16.40 -3.93
N GLY A 186 35.10 16.74 -4.51
CA GLY A 186 35.60 18.13 -4.54
C GLY A 186 36.07 18.66 -3.17
N THR A 187 36.32 17.79 -2.19
CA THR A 187 36.83 18.17 -0.86
C THR A 187 38.03 17.30 -0.48
N ASN A 188 39.05 17.92 0.11
CA ASN A 188 40.17 17.24 0.74
C ASN A 188 39.77 16.82 2.17
N TYR A 189 40.09 15.59 2.56
CA TYR A 189 39.81 15.03 3.88
C TYR A 189 41.08 14.48 4.54
N ARG A 190 41.07 14.44 5.88
CA ARG A 190 42.06 13.77 6.74
C ARG A 190 41.41 12.64 7.52
N ALA A 191 42.10 11.50 7.63
CA ALA A 191 41.69 10.42 8.51
C ALA A 191 42.09 10.75 9.97
N LYS A 192 41.15 10.67 10.91
CA LYS A 192 41.35 10.89 12.35
C LYS A 192 41.96 9.66 13.03
N TRP A 193 41.67 8.46 12.51
CA TRP A 193 42.20 7.17 12.97
C TRP A 193 42.29 6.16 11.81
N TRP A 194 42.55 4.89 12.09
CA TRP A 194 42.62 3.82 11.08
C TRP A 194 41.26 3.57 10.43
N THR A 195 41.18 3.53 9.10
CA THR A 195 39.98 3.13 8.36
C THR A 195 40.29 2.48 7.01
N LEU A 196 39.34 1.69 6.49
CA LEU A 196 39.37 1.00 5.20
C LEU A 196 37.91 0.86 4.71
N GLY A 197 37.63 1.21 3.45
CA GLY A 197 36.29 1.10 2.86
C GLY A 197 35.27 2.18 3.28
N GLU A 198 35.53 2.96 4.33
CA GLU A 198 34.65 4.06 4.78
C GLU A 198 34.84 5.31 3.90
N THR A 199 33.77 5.71 3.23
CA THR A 199 33.73 6.89 2.35
C THR A 199 33.87 8.20 3.14
N PRO A 200 34.70 9.17 2.69
CA PRO A 200 34.77 10.49 3.33
C PRO A 200 33.45 11.25 3.25
N GLY A 201 33.12 11.98 4.31
CA GLY A 201 31.94 12.85 4.38
C GLY A 201 30.60 12.17 4.69
N THR A 202 30.46 10.85 4.57
CA THR A 202 29.15 10.17 4.74
C THR A 202 28.71 9.97 6.20
N ASN A 203 29.54 10.34 7.18
CA ASN A 203 29.22 10.27 8.61
C ASN A 203 29.99 11.37 9.37
N ALA A 204 29.26 12.28 10.05
CA ALA A 204 29.87 13.35 10.84
C ALA A 204 30.76 12.86 11.99
N TRP A 205 30.48 11.66 12.53
CA TRP A 205 31.26 10.99 13.56
C TRP A 205 32.21 9.92 13.01
N GLY A 206 32.28 9.75 11.68
CA GLY A 206 33.10 8.75 11.01
C GLY A 206 34.60 9.04 11.08
N ALA A 207 35.44 8.20 10.47
CA ALA A 207 36.90 8.33 10.55
C ALA A 207 37.47 9.57 9.85
N TRP A 208 36.68 10.29 9.05
CA TRP A 208 37.16 11.42 8.24
C TRP A 208 36.84 12.80 8.83
N GLU A 209 37.68 13.77 8.50
CA GLU A 209 37.59 15.19 8.84
C GLU A 209 37.82 16.00 7.56
N ALA A 210 36.97 16.98 7.25
CA ALA A 210 37.14 17.83 6.07
C ALA A 210 38.23 18.88 6.31
N THR A 211 39.14 19.05 5.33
CA THR A 211 40.27 20.00 5.43
C THR A 211 40.22 21.13 4.39
N GLY A 212 39.20 21.17 3.53
CA GLY A 212 38.90 22.26 2.61
C GLY A 212 38.44 21.78 1.23
N ALA A 213 37.69 22.62 0.52
CA ALA A 213 37.32 22.38 -0.88
C ALA A 213 38.55 22.31 -1.79
N CYS A 214 38.45 21.55 -2.88
CA CYS A 214 39.52 21.35 -3.85
C CYS A 214 39.01 21.15 -5.29
N GLY A 215 39.81 21.59 -6.26
CA GLY A 215 39.49 21.52 -7.69
C GLY A 215 39.23 22.89 -8.31
N THR A 216 39.03 22.92 -9.62
CA THR A 216 38.73 24.12 -10.40
C THR A 216 37.23 24.24 -10.63
N THR A 217 36.66 25.42 -10.36
CA THR A 217 35.35 25.82 -10.87
C THR A 217 35.36 25.84 -12.41
N PRO A 218 34.23 25.55 -13.08
CA PRO A 218 34.10 25.82 -14.51
C PRO A 218 34.16 27.33 -14.79
N THR A 219 34.78 27.71 -15.91
CA THR A 219 34.75 29.06 -16.47
C THR A 219 34.09 29.00 -17.85
N GLU A 220 32.96 29.68 -18.01
CA GLU A 220 32.47 30.13 -19.31
C GLU A 220 33.21 31.44 -19.64
N GLU A 221 33.86 31.54 -20.81
CA GLU A 221 34.36 32.80 -21.37
C GLU A 221 33.82 32.95 -22.81
N PRO A 222 33.26 34.12 -23.19
CA PRO A 222 32.76 34.38 -24.53
C PRO A 222 33.87 34.81 -25.51
N THR A 223 33.59 34.72 -26.81
CA THR A 223 34.51 35.10 -27.91
C THR A 223 34.41 36.59 -28.32
N GLU A 224 35.45 37.11 -28.98
CA GLU A 224 35.76 38.54 -29.14
C GLU A 224 35.07 39.28 -30.33
N GLU A 225 34.69 40.55 -30.09
CA GLU A 225 34.84 41.78 -30.93
C GLU A 225 34.41 41.88 -32.43
N PRO A 226 34.30 43.11 -33.01
CA PRO A 226 33.96 44.45 -32.45
C PRO A 226 33.00 45.31 -33.34
N THR A 227 32.50 46.45 -32.83
CA THR A 227 32.29 47.72 -33.61
C THR A 227 32.08 48.96 -32.71
N ASP A 228 32.97 49.95 -32.87
CA ASP A 228 32.83 51.42 -32.97
C ASP A 228 31.84 52.28 -32.10
N GLU A 229 32.34 53.49 -31.76
CA GLU A 229 31.84 54.60 -30.91
C GLU A 229 30.64 55.46 -31.45
N PRO A 230 30.11 56.49 -30.71
CA PRO A 230 29.75 56.63 -29.27
C PRO A 230 28.41 57.41 -29.05
N THR A 231 28.28 58.15 -27.92
CA THR A 231 27.26 59.18 -27.53
C THR A 231 25.92 58.69 -26.96
N ASP A 232 25.20 59.39 -26.07
CA ASP A 232 25.57 60.35 -24.98
C ASP A 232 24.32 60.62 -24.09
N ILE A 233 24.51 61.25 -22.92
CA ILE A 233 23.50 61.80 -21.97
C ILE A 233 22.79 60.75 -21.05
N PRO A 234 22.85 60.92 -19.71
CA PRO A 234 21.93 60.27 -18.75
C PRO A 234 20.68 61.13 -18.47
N THR A 235 19.59 60.50 -18.03
CA THR A 235 18.41 61.19 -17.46
C THR A 235 17.89 60.46 -16.23
N ASP A 236 17.68 61.21 -15.15
CA ASP A 236 17.20 60.71 -13.85
C ASP A 236 15.66 60.60 -13.75
N GLU A 237 15.23 60.02 -12.62
CA GLU A 237 13.89 59.96 -12.02
C GLU A 237 12.88 58.88 -12.52
N PRO A 238 12.23 58.14 -11.60
CA PRO A 238 11.16 57.20 -11.90
C PRO A 238 9.78 57.88 -11.94
N THR A 239 8.81 57.26 -12.62
CA THR A 239 7.42 57.74 -12.67
C THR A 239 6.48 56.92 -11.78
N ASP A 240 5.73 57.61 -10.91
CA ASP A 240 4.64 57.01 -10.12
C ASP A 240 3.39 56.73 -10.98
N GLU A 241 3.22 55.50 -11.47
CA GLU A 241 1.96 54.71 -11.49
C GLU A 241 2.14 53.39 -12.28
N PRO A 242 1.44 52.29 -11.92
CA PRO A 242 1.56 50.98 -12.58
C PRO A 242 0.72 50.86 -13.85
N THR A 243 1.21 50.10 -14.84
CA THR A 243 0.50 49.82 -16.10
C THR A 243 -0.09 48.41 -16.14
N ASP A 244 -1.35 48.27 -16.57
CA ASP A 244 -2.13 47.02 -16.64
C ASP A 244 -1.72 46.05 -17.78
N VAL A 245 -0.43 45.90 -18.10
CA VAL A 245 0.06 44.99 -19.16
C VAL A 245 1.33 44.26 -18.71
N PRO A 246 1.42 42.91 -18.83
CA PRO A 246 2.66 42.17 -18.55
C PRO A 246 3.79 42.51 -19.53
N THR A 247 5.03 42.45 -19.07
CA THR A 247 6.24 42.56 -19.89
C THR A 247 6.87 41.17 -20.11
N ASP A 248 7.34 40.90 -21.33
CA ASP A 248 7.71 39.54 -21.78
C ASP A 248 9.15 39.07 -21.44
N GLU A 249 9.92 39.78 -20.60
CA GLU A 249 11.29 39.40 -20.21
C GLU A 249 11.50 39.34 -18.68
N PRO A 250 12.34 38.38 -18.18
CA PRO A 250 12.60 38.19 -16.75
C PRO A 250 13.66 39.15 -16.20
N THR A 251 13.65 39.37 -14.87
CA THR A 251 14.61 40.24 -14.16
C THR A 251 15.84 39.48 -13.65
N ASP A 252 17.03 40.08 -13.79
CA ASP A 252 18.34 39.40 -13.63
C ASP A 252 18.88 39.18 -12.19
N GLU A 253 18.16 39.54 -11.12
CA GLU A 253 18.65 39.31 -9.73
C GLU A 253 17.74 38.37 -8.90
N PRO A 254 18.32 37.35 -8.21
CA PRO A 254 17.59 36.49 -7.29
C PRO A 254 17.45 37.10 -5.88
N THR A 255 16.28 36.98 -5.27
CA THR A 255 16.02 37.47 -3.90
C THR A 255 16.54 36.51 -2.82
N ASP A 256 17.28 37.04 -1.84
CA ASP A 256 18.01 36.28 -0.79
C ASP A 256 17.14 35.58 0.29
N GLU A 257 15.80 35.67 0.26
CA GLU A 257 14.92 34.90 1.15
C GLU A 257 13.86 34.07 0.38
N PRO A 258 13.59 32.81 0.77
CA PRO A 258 12.59 31.97 0.13
C PRO A 258 11.17 32.34 0.58
N THR A 259 10.52 33.23 -0.17
CA THR A 259 9.15 33.71 0.09
C THR A 259 8.11 32.59 -0.01
N THR A 260 7.32 32.36 1.05
CA THR A 260 6.43 31.18 1.18
C THR A 260 4.97 31.38 0.75
N THR A 261 4.72 31.90 -0.45
CA THR A 261 3.40 31.86 -1.16
C THR A 261 3.57 32.28 -2.64
N PRO A 262 2.67 31.90 -3.57
CA PRO A 262 1.54 30.95 -3.48
C PRO A 262 1.93 29.56 -4.04
N VAL A 263 0.95 28.76 -4.48
CA VAL A 263 1.21 27.50 -5.20
C VAL A 263 1.23 27.79 -6.71
N GLU A 264 2.41 28.02 -7.27
CA GLU A 264 2.62 28.13 -8.72
C GLU A 264 2.89 26.77 -9.38
N GLY A 265 2.44 26.63 -10.63
CA GLY A 265 2.66 25.45 -11.45
C GLY A 265 1.98 24.18 -10.94
N ASP A 266 2.54 23.03 -11.32
CA ASP A 266 1.94 21.70 -11.19
C ASP A 266 1.58 21.24 -9.77
N GLU A 267 2.21 21.80 -8.74
CA GLU A 267 1.87 21.50 -7.34
C GLU A 267 0.41 21.83 -7.00
N ALA A 268 -0.25 22.70 -7.78
CA ALA A 268 -1.70 22.93 -7.69
C ALA A 268 -2.51 21.69 -8.05
N CYS A 269 -2.05 20.90 -9.03
CA CYS A 269 -2.72 19.69 -9.49
C CYS A 269 -2.38 18.42 -8.68
N ARG A 270 -1.41 18.47 -7.75
CA ARG A 270 -1.03 17.30 -6.94
C ARG A 270 -2.24 16.73 -6.17
N PRO A 271 -2.54 15.41 -6.26
CA PRO A 271 -3.58 14.77 -5.45
C PRO A 271 -3.34 14.94 -3.94
N ASP A 272 -4.41 15.22 -3.19
CA ASP A 272 -4.29 15.53 -1.77
C ASP A 272 -3.78 14.32 -0.94
N GLY A 273 -2.86 14.61 -0.02
CA GLY A 273 -2.15 13.61 0.78
C GLY A 273 -1.20 12.71 0.00
N MET A 274 -0.71 13.14 -1.17
CA MET A 274 0.33 12.45 -1.94
C MET A 274 1.71 13.07 -1.70
N TYR A 275 2.75 12.24 -1.62
CA TYR A 275 4.14 12.63 -1.48
C TYR A 275 4.60 13.52 -2.66
N ARG A 276 5.51 14.46 -2.39
CA ARG A 276 6.16 15.30 -3.40
C ARG A 276 7.67 15.09 -3.33
N THR A 277 8.29 14.67 -4.43
CA THR A 277 9.75 14.52 -4.50
C THR A 277 10.45 15.89 -4.30
N PRO A 278 11.34 16.05 -3.31
CA PRO A 278 11.98 17.33 -3.03
C PRO A 278 12.82 17.83 -4.22
N GLY A 279 12.63 19.09 -4.60
CA GLY A 279 13.40 19.76 -5.66
C GLY A 279 13.00 19.42 -7.10
N VAL A 280 11.98 18.57 -7.32
CA VAL A 280 11.54 18.17 -8.66
C VAL A 280 10.25 18.90 -9.05
N LYS A 281 10.20 19.42 -10.28
CA LYS A 281 9.01 20.03 -10.89
C LYS A 281 8.17 18.95 -11.59
N THR A 282 7.57 18.06 -10.81
CA THR A 282 6.77 16.94 -11.32
C THR A 282 5.52 17.45 -12.05
N PRO A 283 5.24 17.05 -13.31
CA PRO A 283 4.17 17.62 -14.14
C PRO A 283 2.77 17.07 -13.81
N TYR A 284 2.32 17.21 -12.55
CA TYR A 284 1.01 16.69 -12.11
C TYR A 284 -0.17 17.23 -12.93
N CYS A 285 -0.07 18.44 -13.51
CA CYS A 285 -1.14 19.01 -14.34
C CYS A 285 -1.23 18.39 -15.75
N ASP A 286 -0.43 17.38 -16.11
CA ASP A 286 -0.73 16.47 -17.24
C ASP A 286 -1.99 15.65 -16.91
N VAL A 287 -1.91 14.78 -15.90
CA VAL A 287 -2.94 13.79 -15.55
C VAL A 287 -4.04 14.35 -14.62
N TYR A 288 -3.74 15.35 -13.79
CA TYR A 288 -4.67 15.90 -12.80
C TYR A 288 -5.14 17.32 -13.13
N ASP A 289 -6.34 17.68 -12.68
CA ASP A 289 -6.82 19.06 -12.67
C ASP A 289 -6.34 19.84 -11.43
N THR A 290 -6.62 21.14 -11.36
CA THR A 290 -6.23 22.00 -10.22
C THR A 290 -6.93 21.66 -8.90
N ASP A 291 -7.92 20.76 -8.93
CA ASP A 291 -8.56 20.16 -7.77
C ASP A 291 -7.99 18.77 -7.44
N GLY A 292 -6.96 18.28 -8.15
CA GLY A 292 -6.31 16.99 -7.86
C GLY A 292 -7.25 15.81 -8.13
N VAL A 293 -8.20 16.03 -9.05
CA VAL A 293 -9.09 15.06 -9.63
C VAL A 293 -8.49 14.62 -10.96
N GLU A 294 -8.60 13.33 -11.28
CA GLU A 294 -7.97 12.77 -12.47
C GLU A 294 -8.75 13.08 -13.74
N LYS A 295 -8.05 13.42 -14.83
CA LYS A 295 -8.65 13.69 -16.14
C LYS A 295 -8.97 12.39 -16.87
N LEU A 296 -10.09 11.78 -16.51
CA LEU A 296 -10.50 10.50 -17.07
C LEU A 296 -11.05 10.62 -18.51
N PRO A 297 -10.82 9.62 -19.37
CA PRO A 297 -11.38 9.57 -20.72
C PRO A 297 -12.87 9.18 -20.72
N ASN A 298 -13.45 9.09 -21.92
CA ASN A 298 -14.75 8.44 -22.18
C ASN A 298 -15.95 8.99 -21.39
N GLY A 299 -15.85 10.22 -20.88
CA GLY A 299 -16.90 10.89 -20.11
C GLY A 299 -17.04 10.39 -18.66
N LEU A 300 -16.05 9.66 -18.14
CA LEU A 300 -16.09 9.05 -16.81
C LEU A 300 -15.79 10.07 -15.69
N ASP A 301 -16.57 10.04 -14.61
CA ASP A 301 -16.23 10.68 -13.32
C ASP A 301 -15.46 9.72 -12.38
N ARG A 302 -15.33 8.44 -12.73
CA ARG A 302 -14.73 7.38 -11.90
C ARG A 302 -13.93 6.41 -12.77
N ARG A 303 -12.82 5.89 -12.25
CA ARG A 303 -12.01 4.91 -12.97
C ARG A 303 -12.79 3.62 -13.21
N ILE A 304 -12.63 3.11 -14.42
CA ILE A 304 -12.75 1.68 -14.72
C ILE A 304 -11.35 1.24 -15.15
N ILE A 305 -10.75 0.39 -14.32
CA ILE A 305 -9.43 -0.20 -14.49
C ILE A 305 -9.67 -1.68 -14.75
N GLY A 306 -9.10 -2.27 -15.79
CA GLY A 306 -9.19 -3.71 -15.99
C GLY A 306 -7.83 -4.35 -16.23
N TYR A 307 -7.63 -5.49 -15.60
CA TYR A 307 -6.50 -6.36 -15.88
C TYR A 307 -6.72 -7.06 -17.23
N PHE A 308 -5.76 -6.84 -18.14
CA PHE A 308 -5.63 -7.53 -19.41
C PHE A 308 -4.49 -8.56 -19.29
N THR A 309 -4.81 -9.83 -19.46
CA THR A 309 -3.91 -10.95 -19.15
C THR A 309 -3.18 -11.46 -20.39
N SER A 310 -1.86 -11.63 -20.29
CA SER A 310 -1.00 -11.96 -21.43
C SER A 310 -1.35 -13.31 -22.05
N TRP A 311 -1.64 -14.31 -21.21
CA TRP A 311 -1.74 -15.72 -21.57
C TRP A 311 -2.93 -16.09 -22.46
N ARG A 312 -3.95 -15.22 -22.61
CA ARG A 312 -5.16 -15.47 -23.41
C ARG A 312 -4.97 -15.32 -24.92
N THR A 313 -3.79 -15.73 -25.40
CA THR A 313 -3.32 -15.64 -26.78
C THR A 313 -4.01 -16.59 -27.77
N GLY A 314 -4.74 -17.61 -27.28
CA GLY A 314 -5.37 -18.67 -28.07
C GLY A 314 -4.42 -19.69 -28.71
N GLN A 315 -3.10 -19.63 -28.47
CA GLN A 315 -2.12 -20.53 -29.08
C GLN A 315 -2.38 -22.02 -28.76
N ASN A 316 -2.95 -22.31 -27.59
CA ASN A 316 -3.35 -23.66 -27.15
C ASN A 316 -4.74 -24.10 -27.68
N GLY A 317 -5.39 -23.31 -28.53
CA GLY A 317 -6.72 -23.59 -29.07
C GLY A 317 -7.89 -23.10 -28.18
N THR A 318 -7.62 -22.48 -27.04
CA THR A 318 -8.66 -21.82 -26.22
C THR A 318 -9.14 -20.50 -26.85
N PRO A 319 -10.32 -19.96 -26.47
CA PRO A 319 -10.78 -18.65 -26.90
C PRO A 319 -9.77 -17.52 -26.59
N THR A 320 -9.47 -16.73 -27.62
CA THR A 320 -8.61 -15.54 -27.53
C THR A 320 -9.30 -14.40 -26.81
N TYR A 321 -8.56 -13.68 -25.95
CA TYR A 321 -8.89 -12.31 -25.56
C TYR A 321 -7.65 -11.44 -25.77
N LEU A 322 -7.69 -10.55 -26.78
CA LEU A 322 -6.58 -9.69 -27.17
C LEU A 322 -6.99 -8.21 -27.01
N ALA A 323 -6.05 -7.28 -27.23
CA ALA A 323 -6.31 -5.85 -27.05
C ALA A 323 -7.42 -5.29 -27.97
N ASN A 324 -7.79 -5.96 -29.07
CA ASN A 324 -8.95 -5.60 -29.90
C ASN A 324 -10.32 -5.97 -29.27
N ASN A 325 -10.33 -6.79 -28.21
CA ASN A 325 -11.53 -7.17 -27.45
C ASN A 325 -11.81 -6.26 -26.24
N ILE A 326 -10.84 -5.40 -25.87
CA ILE A 326 -10.98 -4.46 -24.75
C ILE A 326 -12.02 -3.38 -25.12
N PRO A 327 -12.97 -3.03 -24.22
CA PRO A 327 -13.95 -1.97 -24.45
C PRO A 327 -13.34 -0.57 -24.25
N TRP A 328 -12.44 -0.17 -25.15
CA TRP A 328 -11.63 1.06 -25.06
C TRP A 328 -12.44 2.34 -24.87
N ASP A 329 -13.66 2.42 -25.40
CA ASP A 329 -14.57 3.58 -25.29
C ASP A 329 -15.48 3.53 -24.04
N LYS A 330 -15.19 2.62 -23.11
CA LYS A 330 -15.87 2.48 -21.80
C LYS A 330 -14.94 2.58 -20.61
N ILE A 331 -13.63 2.36 -20.79
CA ILE A 331 -12.67 2.23 -19.68
C ILE A 331 -11.86 3.50 -19.45
N SER A 332 -11.01 3.50 -18.43
CA SER A 332 -10.04 4.56 -18.16
C SER A 332 -8.59 4.08 -18.12
N HIS A 333 -8.38 2.85 -17.63
CA HIS A 333 -7.06 2.28 -17.40
C HIS A 333 -7.04 0.80 -17.81
N ILE A 334 -5.89 0.33 -18.28
CA ILE A 334 -5.58 -1.08 -18.51
C ILE A 334 -4.36 -1.41 -17.66
N ASN A 335 -4.48 -2.40 -16.77
CA ASN A 335 -3.32 -2.99 -16.13
C ASN A 335 -2.89 -4.22 -16.96
N TYR A 336 -1.64 -4.28 -17.43
CA TYR A 336 -1.13 -5.46 -18.14
C TYR A 336 -0.63 -6.51 -17.13
N ALA A 337 -1.26 -7.68 -17.11
CA ALA A 337 -0.89 -8.83 -16.29
C ALA A 337 -0.10 -9.86 -17.13
N PHE A 338 1.17 -10.15 -16.86
CA PHE A 338 2.06 -9.52 -15.87
C PHE A 338 3.45 -9.28 -16.46
N ALA A 339 4.16 -8.33 -15.86
CA ALA A 339 5.60 -8.30 -15.81
C ALA A 339 6.09 -8.90 -14.47
N HIS A 340 7.37 -9.22 -14.34
CA HIS A 340 7.95 -9.83 -13.15
C HIS A 340 9.27 -9.15 -12.75
N VAL A 341 9.81 -9.55 -11.58
CA VAL A 341 11.17 -9.18 -11.14
C VAL A 341 12.14 -10.26 -11.61
N ASP A 342 13.03 -9.88 -12.54
CA ASP A 342 13.96 -10.81 -13.16
C ASP A 342 15.12 -11.24 -12.23
N LYS A 343 16.01 -12.12 -12.73
CA LYS A 343 17.21 -12.60 -12.01
C LYS A 343 18.27 -11.51 -11.72
N ASN A 344 18.24 -10.37 -12.42
CA ASN A 344 19.13 -9.22 -12.24
C ASN A 344 18.56 -8.18 -11.25
N ASN A 345 17.29 -8.32 -10.84
CA ASN A 345 16.46 -7.37 -10.08
C ASN A 345 15.92 -6.22 -10.94
N GLU A 346 15.55 -6.50 -12.19
CA GLU A 346 14.97 -5.56 -13.14
C GLU A 346 13.53 -5.97 -13.52
N VAL A 347 12.74 -5.03 -14.05
CA VAL A 347 11.41 -5.32 -14.65
C VAL A 347 11.61 -6.07 -15.96
N SER A 348 10.83 -7.13 -16.19
CA SER A 348 10.74 -7.82 -17.49
C SER A 348 9.33 -8.31 -17.77
N ALA A 349 8.94 -8.35 -19.05
CA ALA A 349 7.73 -8.98 -19.56
C ALA A 349 8.04 -10.07 -20.61
N TYR A 350 9.16 -10.79 -20.41
CA TYR A 350 9.68 -11.82 -21.32
C TYR A 350 10.09 -11.33 -22.71
N GLU A 351 10.40 -10.04 -22.84
CA GLU A 351 10.88 -9.38 -24.06
C GLU A 351 12.21 -9.98 -24.59
N ASP A 352 12.99 -10.67 -23.76
CA ASP A 352 14.21 -11.37 -24.16
C ASP A 352 13.96 -12.71 -24.88
N ARG A 353 12.70 -13.17 -24.97
CA ARG A 353 12.33 -14.50 -25.51
C ARG A 353 11.68 -14.40 -26.88
N ALA A 354 12.18 -15.17 -27.83
CA ALA A 354 11.53 -15.35 -29.13
C ALA A 354 10.13 -15.97 -28.97
N GLY A 355 9.13 -15.41 -29.65
CA GLY A 355 7.73 -15.83 -29.59
C GLY A 355 6.93 -15.31 -28.39
N ASN A 356 7.50 -14.45 -27.53
CA ASN A 356 6.80 -13.92 -26.35
C ASN A 356 5.56 -13.10 -26.74
N GLU A 357 4.49 -13.21 -25.96
CA GLU A 357 3.22 -12.56 -26.29
C GLU A 357 3.21 -11.04 -26.11
N ALA A 358 4.13 -10.48 -25.31
CA ALA A 358 4.21 -9.04 -25.09
C ALA A 358 4.73 -8.30 -26.33
N THR A 359 5.79 -8.81 -26.97
CA THR A 359 6.60 -8.08 -27.97
C THR A 359 6.98 -8.87 -29.23
N ASP A 360 6.92 -10.20 -29.25
CA ASP A 360 7.30 -11.03 -30.41
C ASP A 360 6.20 -12.03 -30.81
N ARG A 361 5.02 -11.50 -31.15
CA ARG A 361 3.83 -12.29 -31.50
C ARG A 361 2.91 -11.57 -32.48
N THR A 362 2.25 -12.34 -33.34
CA THR A 362 1.19 -11.83 -34.22
C THR A 362 -0.01 -12.79 -34.22
N TRP A 363 -1.18 -12.28 -34.62
CA TRP A 363 -2.41 -13.06 -34.75
C TRP A 363 -2.99 -12.96 -36.16
N PRO A 364 -2.37 -13.61 -37.18
CA PRO A 364 -2.78 -13.48 -38.57
C PRO A 364 -4.25 -13.90 -38.78
N GLY A 365 -5.03 -13.04 -39.42
CA GLY A 365 -6.44 -13.30 -39.73
C GLY A 365 -7.43 -12.99 -38.59
N VAL A 366 -6.98 -12.49 -37.43
CA VAL A 366 -7.86 -11.98 -36.37
C VAL A 366 -8.10 -10.47 -36.61
N PRO A 367 -9.33 -10.03 -36.97
CA PRO A 367 -9.58 -8.64 -37.34
C PRO A 367 -9.36 -7.66 -36.17
N GLY A 368 -8.66 -6.56 -36.42
CA GLY A 368 -8.25 -5.59 -35.40
C GLY A 368 -6.93 -5.95 -34.69
N ALA A 369 -6.46 -7.20 -34.79
CA ALA A 369 -5.20 -7.67 -34.21
C ALA A 369 -4.01 -7.61 -35.19
N GLU A 370 -4.11 -6.79 -36.25
CA GLU A 370 -2.99 -6.47 -37.14
C GLU A 370 -1.99 -5.56 -36.40
N MET A 371 -0.68 -5.80 -36.53
CA MET A 371 0.34 -4.95 -35.91
C MET A 371 0.40 -3.56 -36.56
N ASP A 372 0.66 -2.50 -35.79
CA ASP A 372 1.15 -1.22 -36.32
C ASP A 372 2.63 -1.39 -36.73
N PRO A 373 2.98 -1.31 -38.04
CA PRO A 373 4.34 -1.54 -38.51
C PRO A 373 5.30 -0.36 -38.23
N SER A 374 4.85 0.73 -37.60
CA SER A 374 5.75 1.81 -37.16
C SER A 374 6.41 1.57 -35.81
N LEU A 375 6.02 0.53 -35.07
CA LEU A 375 6.62 0.15 -33.79
C LEU A 375 7.71 -0.91 -33.99
N PRO A 376 8.82 -0.89 -33.23
CA PRO A 376 9.93 -1.83 -33.38
C PRO A 376 9.65 -3.22 -32.77
N TYR A 377 8.49 -3.39 -32.12
CA TYR A 377 8.01 -4.63 -31.51
C TYR A 377 6.60 -4.99 -32.03
N THR A 378 6.22 -6.24 -31.84
CA THR A 378 4.88 -6.79 -32.14
C THR A 378 4.14 -7.13 -30.83
N GLY A 379 3.35 -8.20 -30.79
CA GLY A 379 2.70 -8.70 -29.58
C GLY A 379 1.60 -7.79 -29.03
N HIS A 380 1.24 -8.04 -27.77
CA HIS A 380 0.24 -7.28 -27.04
C HIS A 380 0.63 -5.81 -26.90
N PHE A 381 1.91 -5.49 -26.69
CA PHE A 381 2.37 -4.10 -26.51
C PHE A 381 2.18 -3.29 -27.80
N ASN A 382 2.44 -3.88 -28.97
CA ASN A 382 2.12 -3.24 -30.25
C ASN A 382 0.62 -2.91 -30.36
N LEU A 383 -0.25 -3.88 -30.07
CA LEU A 383 -1.70 -3.67 -30.14
C LEU A 383 -2.20 -2.67 -29.09
N LEU A 384 -1.71 -2.73 -27.86
CA LEU A 384 -2.05 -1.78 -26.80
C LEU A 384 -1.71 -0.35 -27.22
N GLN A 385 -0.53 -0.12 -27.81
CA GLN A 385 -0.14 1.21 -28.29
C GLN A 385 -0.88 1.64 -29.57
N LYS A 386 -1.16 0.72 -30.50
CA LYS A 386 -2.06 0.93 -31.66
C LYS A 386 -3.44 1.44 -31.23
N TYR A 387 -4.02 0.83 -30.18
CA TYR A 387 -5.33 1.22 -29.68
C TYR A 387 -5.29 2.44 -28.74
N LYS A 388 -4.23 2.64 -27.94
CA LYS A 388 -3.99 3.87 -27.15
C LYS A 388 -3.95 5.11 -28.05
N LYS A 389 -3.28 5.01 -29.21
CA LYS A 389 -3.21 6.05 -30.26
C LYS A 389 -4.60 6.46 -30.81
N ALA A 390 -5.60 5.58 -30.74
CA ALA A 390 -6.99 5.88 -31.08
C ALA A 390 -7.84 6.33 -29.87
N ASN A 391 -7.37 6.11 -28.64
CA ASN A 391 -8.06 6.40 -27.39
C ASN A 391 -7.12 7.12 -26.40
N PRO A 392 -6.56 8.30 -26.73
CA PRO A 392 -5.34 8.85 -26.11
C PRO A 392 -5.43 9.22 -24.63
N GLY A 393 -6.64 9.26 -24.04
CA GLY A 393 -6.82 9.44 -22.60
C GLY A 393 -6.86 8.13 -21.79
N VAL A 394 -6.89 6.95 -22.43
CA VAL A 394 -6.83 5.65 -21.74
C VAL A 394 -5.38 5.37 -21.35
N LYS A 395 -5.16 5.12 -20.06
CA LYS A 395 -3.85 4.86 -19.47
C LYS A 395 -3.53 3.37 -19.49
N ILE A 396 -2.27 3.01 -19.69
CA ILE A 396 -1.77 1.63 -19.74
C ILE A 396 -0.60 1.50 -18.77
N ILE A 397 -0.81 0.70 -17.74
CA ILE A 397 0.06 0.59 -16.57
C ILE A 397 0.43 -0.89 -16.40
N PRO A 398 1.62 -1.36 -16.83
CA PRO A 398 2.05 -2.72 -16.60
C PRO A 398 2.12 -3.03 -15.09
N ALA A 399 1.56 -4.17 -14.71
CA ALA A 399 1.59 -4.67 -13.35
C ALA A 399 2.73 -5.67 -13.17
N VAL A 400 3.52 -5.49 -12.11
CA VAL A 400 4.67 -6.34 -11.81
C VAL A 400 4.36 -7.27 -10.63
N GLY A 401 4.42 -8.57 -10.85
CA GLY A 401 4.29 -9.60 -9.81
C GLY A 401 3.03 -10.47 -9.91
N GLY A 402 2.04 -10.19 -9.05
CA GLY A 402 0.90 -11.05 -8.79
C GLY A 402 1.31 -12.35 -8.08
N TRP A 403 0.31 -13.19 -7.79
CA TRP A 403 0.44 -14.37 -6.94
C TRP A 403 1.54 -15.34 -7.37
N THR A 404 1.71 -15.56 -8.67
CA THR A 404 2.66 -16.55 -9.19
C THR A 404 4.06 -15.97 -9.43
N GLU A 405 4.21 -14.69 -9.78
CA GLU A 405 5.51 -14.08 -10.15
C GLU A 405 6.06 -13.08 -9.12
N THR A 406 5.42 -12.94 -7.96
CA THR A 406 5.94 -12.14 -6.83
C THR A 406 7.35 -12.56 -6.38
N GLY A 407 7.61 -13.86 -6.22
CA GLY A 407 8.90 -14.41 -5.77
C GLY A 407 9.69 -15.20 -6.82
N GLY A 408 9.35 -15.08 -8.10
CA GLY A 408 9.96 -15.83 -9.18
C GLY A 408 9.38 -15.48 -10.54
N TYR A 409 9.70 -16.27 -11.56
CA TYR A 409 9.16 -16.12 -12.92
C TYR A 409 9.11 -17.49 -13.61
N HIS A 410 8.36 -17.65 -14.70
CA HIS A 410 8.32 -18.91 -15.44
C HIS A 410 9.42 -18.96 -16.51
N ASP A 411 10.09 -20.10 -16.69
CA ASP A 411 11.04 -20.32 -17.79
C ASP A 411 10.33 -20.62 -19.13
N GLU A 412 11.11 -20.82 -20.21
CA GLU A 412 10.62 -21.09 -21.57
C GLU A 412 9.77 -22.38 -21.69
N ASN A 413 9.80 -23.26 -20.69
CA ASN A 413 9.01 -24.49 -20.61
C ASN A 413 7.78 -24.33 -19.71
N GLY A 414 7.47 -23.11 -19.27
CA GLY A 414 6.37 -22.81 -18.33
C GLY A 414 6.66 -23.21 -16.88
N LYS A 415 7.92 -23.55 -16.54
CA LYS A 415 8.27 -23.99 -15.17
C LYS A 415 8.70 -22.79 -14.32
N ARG A 416 8.13 -22.66 -13.12
CA ARG A 416 8.51 -21.60 -12.15
C ARG A 416 9.99 -21.71 -11.72
N VAL A 417 10.67 -20.57 -11.76
CA VAL A 417 12.04 -20.32 -11.29
C VAL A 417 11.96 -19.42 -10.06
N ALA A 418 12.15 -19.99 -8.87
CA ALA A 418 12.13 -19.26 -7.61
C ALA A 418 13.43 -18.46 -7.40
N THR A 419 13.50 -17.25 -7.98
CA THR A 419 14.61 -16.30 -7.77
C THR A 419 14.53 -15.58 -6.43
N GLY A 420 13.33 -15.52 -5.84
CA GLY A 420 12.98 -14.67 -4.71
C GLY A 420 12.27 -13.38 -5.11
N GLY A 421 12.29 -12.99 -6.40
CA GLY A 421 11.54 -11.84 -6.94
C GLY A 421 11.60 -10.58 -6.07
N PHE A 422 10.43 -10.01 -5.72
CA PHE A 422 10.33 -8.88 -4.79
C PHE A 422 10.94 -9.15 -3.41
N TYR A 423 10.84 -10.37 -2.88
CA TYR A 423 11.45 -10.74 -1.59
C TYR A 423 12.98 -10.74 -1.62
N GLU A 424 13.64 -10.85 -2.79
CA GLU A 424 15.10 -10.67 -2.93
C GLU A 424 15.45 -9.23 -3.28
N MET A 425 14.74 -8.62 -4.24
CA MET A 425 14.99 -7.27 -4.70
C MET A 425 14.84 -6.24 -3.57
N THR A 426 13.81 -6.34 -2.73
CA THR A 426 13.57 -5.38 -1.64
C THR A 426 14.54 -5.49 -0.46
N LYS A 427 15.51 -6.42 -0.46
CA LYS A 427 16.51 -6.58 0.63
C LYS A 427 17.57 -5.50 0.69
N SER A 428 17.84 -4.78 -0.41
CA SER A 428 18.87 -3.75 -0.45
C SER A 428 18.52 -2.60 -1.38
N GLN A 429 18.94 -1.38 -1.00
CA GLN A 429 18.72 -0.19 -1.83
C GLN A 429 19.32 -0.36 -3.22
N ALA A 430 20.50 -0.96 -3.36
CA ALA A 430 21.15 -1.18 -4.67
C ALA A 430 20.42 -2.15 -5.61
N ASN A 431 19.52 -3.00 -5.09
CA ASN A 431 18.61 -3.81 -5.93
C ASN A 431 17.33 -3.03 -6.26
N ILE A 432 16.80 -2.26 -5.30
CA ILE A 432 15.65 -1.36 -5.49
C ILE A 432 15.97 -0.26 -6.52
N ASP A 433 17.18 0.30 -6.49
CA ASP A 433 17.66 1.33 -7.42
C ASP A 433 17.67 0.80 -8.85
N LYS A 434 18.25 -0.41 -9.07
CA LYS A 434 18.21 -1.10 -10.36
C LYS A 434 16.79 -1.34 -10.84
N PHE A 435 15.92 -1.84 -9.96
CA PHE A 435 14.53 -2.10 -10.31
C PHE A 435 13.83 -0.81 -10.75
N ALA A 436 13.97 0.28 -9.99
CA ALA A 436 13.36 1.56 -10.33
C ALA A 436 13.98 2.20 -11.59
N ASP A 437 15.29 2.06 -11.81
CA ASP A 437 15.94 2.48 -13.06
C ASP A 437 15.49 1.63 -14.26
N SER A 438 15.22 0.34 -14.07
CA SER A 438 14.66 -0.53 -15.12
C SER A 438 13.19 -0.21 -15.41
N ALA A 439 12.39 0.12 -14.40
CA ALA A 439 11.01 0.54 -14.56
C ALA A 439 10.90 1.81 -15.40
N VAL A 440 11.73 2.82 -15.14
CA VAL A 440 11.79 4.05 -15.96
C VAL A 440 12.16 3.73 -17.41
N ARG A 441 13.12 2.83 -17.67
CA ARG A 441 13.45 2.40 -19.03
C ARG A 441 12.29 1.67 -19.70
N PHE A 442 11.67 0.70 -19.02
CA PHE A 442 10.55 -0.10 -19.51
C PHE A 442 9.33 0.76 -19.87
N ILE A 443 9.02 1.76 -19.04
CA ILE A 443 7.97 2.76 -19.31
C ILE A 443 8.30 3.58 -20.56
N ARG A 444 9.53 4.10 -20.67
CA ARG A 444 9.99 4.92 -21.82
C ARG A 444 10.07 4.12 -23.13
N GLU A 445 10.51 2.86 -23.08
CA GLU A 445 10.72 2.00 -24.25
C GLU A 445 9.40 1.55 -24.90
N TYR A 446 8.41 1.21 -24.09
CA TYR A 446 7.11 0.75 -24.57
C TYR A 446 6.01 1.83 -24.58
N GLY A 447 6.24 3.00 -23.97
CA GLY A 447 5.32 4.15 -23.97
C GLY A 447 4.14 4.02 -23.01
N PHE A 448 4.36 3.38 -21.87
CA PHE A 448 3.38 3.21 -20.79
C PHE A 448 3.16 4.51 -20.00
N ASP A 449 2.13 4.53 -19.16
CA ASP A 449 1.77 5.70 -18.34
C ASP A 449 2.21 5.59 -16.87
N GLY A 450 2.86 4.49 -16.48
CA GLY A 450 3.23 4.23 -15.09
C GLY A 450 3.60 2.78 -14.81
N LEU A 451 3.59 2.40 -13.53
CA LEU A 451 3.82 1.04 -13.06
C LEU A 451 2.84 0.68 -11.93
N ASP A 452 2.27 -0.53 -11.95
CA ASP A 452 1.53 -1.11 -10.82
C ASP A 452 2.42 -2.15 -10.12
N ILE A 453 2.54 -2.09 -8.80
CA ILE A 453 3.28 -3.07 -8.01
C ILE A 453 2.30 -4.02 -7.32
N ASP A 454 2.22 -5.25 -7.84
CA ASP A 454 1.41 -6.34 -7.31
C ASP A 454 2.31 -7.31 -6.54
N TYR A 455 2.74 -6.90 -5.34
CA TYR A 455 3.60 -7.70 -4.48
C TYR A 455 2.73 -8.48 -3.48
N GLU A 456 2.66 -9.80 -3.65
CA GLU A 456 1.79 -10.71 -2.88
C GLU A 456 2.56 -11.65 -1.90
N TYR A 457 2.96 -11.24 -0.69
CA TYR A 457 2.76 -9.96 -0.01
C TYR A 457 3.96 -9.55 0.86
N PRO A 458 4.24 -8.24 1.02
CA PRO A 458 5.22 -7.71 1.98
C PRO A 458 4.67 -7.65 3.42
N THR A 459 4.05 -8.73 3.89
CA THR A 459 3.45 -8.83 5.24
C THR A 459 4.34 -9.59 6.22
N SER A 460 4.33 -9.17 7.49
CA SER A 460 5.06 -9.84 8.58
C SER A 460 4.30 -11.02 9.22
N ASN A 461 3.17 -11.47 8.66
CA ASN A 461 2.49 -12.72 9.06
C ASN A 461 3.32 -13.97 8.70
N ASN A 462 3.11 -15.11 9.35
CA ASN A 462 3.70 -16.39 8.90
C ASN A 462 2.89 -17.02 7.76
N ALA A 463 3.56 -17.71 6.84
CA ALA A 463 2.94 -18.52 5.79
C ALA A 463 1.90 -17.72 4.97
N ALA A 464 2.28 -16.49 4.62
CA ALA A 464 1.48 -15.55 3.84
C ALA A 464 2.16 -15.25 2.49
N GLY A 465 1.36 -14.93 1.47
CA GLY A 465 1.82 -14.93 0.07
C GLY A 465 1.92 -16.35 -0.48
N ASN A 466 2.58 -16.51 -1.63
CA ASN A 466 2.66 -17.80 -2.32
C ASN A 466 3.47 -18.84 -1.50
N PRO A 467 2.95 -20.08 -1.31
CA PRO A 467 3.68 -21.17 -0.64
C PRO A 467 5.06 -21.51 -1.22
N ASP A 468 5.25 -21.35 -2.53
CA ASP A 468 6.54 -21.57 -3.18
C ASP A 468 7.60 -20.53 -2.78
N ASP A 469 7.19 -19.42 -2.16
CA ASP A 469 8.06 -18.33 -1.72
C ASP A 469 8.28 -18.30 -0.20
N PHE A 470 7.65 -19.20 0.58
CA PHE A 470 7.82 -19.25 2.04
C PHE A 470 9.28 -19.36 2.49
N TRP A 471 10.15 -20.04 1.72
CA TRP A 471 11.58 -20.16 2.01
C TRP A 471 12.32 -18.82 2.11
N ILE A 472 11.82 -17.78 1.43
CA ILE A 472 12.34 -16.42 1.46
C ILE A 472 11.41 -15.48 2.24
N ALA A 473 10.08 -15.61 2.11
CA ALA A 473 9.11 -14.78 2.79
C ALA A 473 9.18 -14.94 4.32
N ASP A 474 9.00 -16.17 4.85
CA ASP A 474 8.98 -16.43 6.30
C ASP A 474 10.32 -16.04 6.97
N LYS A 475 11.43 -16.18 6.24
CA LYS A 475 12.77 -15.82 6.71
C LYS A 475 12.97 -14.30 6.90
N ASN A 476 12.27 -13.47 6.12
CA ASN A 476 12.48 -12.02 6.06
C ASN A 476 11.30 -11.19 6.59
N ARG A 477 10.26 -11.82 7.15
CA ARG A 477 9.02 -11.20 7.69
C ARG A 477 9.22 -9.87 8.43
N GLY A 478 10.24 -9.77 9.27
CA GLY A 478 10.55 -8.57 10.07
C GLY A 478 11.16 -7.39 9.30
N SER A 479 11.41 -7.53 7.99
CA SER A 479 11.94 -6.47 7.13
C SER A 479 11.18 -6.25 5.82
N LEU A 480 10.23 -7.13 5.45
CA LEU A 480 9.51 -7.04 4.17
C LEU A 480 8.81 -5.70 3.96
N PHE A 481 8.02 -5.24 4.94
CA PHE A 481 7.27 -3.99 4.81
C PHE A 481 8.19 -2.75 4.71
N LYS A 482 9.34 -2.77 5.39
CA LYS A 482 10.37 -1.72 5.26
C LYS A 482 11.04 -1.75 3.87
N GLY A 483 11.26 -2.93 3.30
CA GLY A 483 11.74 -3.08 1.92
C GLY A 483 10.74 -2.53 0.90
N TYR A 484 9.43 -2.74 1.15
CA TYR A 484 8.35 -2.18 0.35
C TYR A 484 8.22 -0.64 0.49
N GLU A 485 8.46 -0.10 1.68
CA GLU A 485 8.58 1.35 1.90
C GLU A 485 9.73 1.98 1.11
N ALA A 486 10.92 1.35 1.15
CA ALA A 486 12.05 1.79 0.35
C ALA A 486 11.78 1.68 -1.16
N LEU A 487 11.13 0.59 -1.61
CA LEU A 487 10.76 0.38 -3.01
C LEU A 487 9.84 1.49 -3.54
N LEU A 488 8.67 1.68 -2.92
CA LEU A 488 7.67 2.62 -3.43
C LEU A 488 8.11 4.09 -3.31
N LYS A 489 8.90 4.43 -2.28
CA LYS A 489 9.58 5.73 -2.21
C LYS A 489 10.55 5.92 -3.37
N THR A 490 11.42 4.95 -3.63
CA THR A 490 12.44 5.05 -4.70
C THR A 490 11.79 5.11 -6.07
N LEU A 491 10.73 4.33 -6.32
CA LEU A 491 9.94 4.40 -7.55
C LEU A 491 9.34 5.79 -7.75
N ARG A 492 8.63 6.35 -6.75
CA ARG A 492 8.04 7.71 -6.85
C ARG A 492 9.11 8.77 -7.16
N GLU A 493 10.26 8.71 -6.49
CA GLU A 493 11.37 9.66 -6.69
C GLU A 493 12.13 9.49 -8.01
N LYS A 494 12.02 8.34 -8.69
CA LYS A 494 12.59 8.07 -10.02
C LYS A 494 11.59 8.43 -11.12
N LEU A 495 10.31 8.07 -10.94
CA LEU A 495 9.22 8.40 -11.84
C LEU A 495 8.94 9.92 -11.87
N ASP A 496 9.02 10.63 -10.74
CA ASP A 496 8.90 12.10 -10.71
C ASP A 496 10.02 12.79 -11.51
N LYS A 497 11.24 12.26 -11.46
CA LYS A 497 12.39 12.82 -12.20
C LYS A 497 12.26 12.54 -13.69
N ALA A 498 11.96 11.30 -14.07
CA ALA A 498 11.67 10.94 -15.45
C ALA A 498 10.51 11.78 -16.02
N ALA A 499 9.45 11.99 -15.24
CA ALA A 499 8.32 12.81 -15.64
C ALA A 499 8.71 14.29 -15.87
N ALA A 500 9.56 14.86 -15.01
CA ALA A 500 10.08 16.21 -15.17
C ALA A 500 11.12 16.34 -16.31
N GLU A 501 11.83 15.26 -16.67
CA GLU A 501 12.70 15.16 -17.85
C GLU A 501 11.89 15.09 -19.16
N ASP A 502 10.79 14.30 -19.17
CA ASP A 502 10.03 13.96 -20.37
C ASP A 502 8.83 14.90 -20.64
N GLY A 503 8.40 15.68 -19.64
CA GLY A 503 7.22 16.54 -19.72
C GLY A 503 5.88 15.80 -19.66
N GLN A 504 5.88 14.52 -19.29
CA GLN A 504 4.71 13.64 -19.18
C GLN A 504 4.64 13.06 -17.77
N TYR A 505 3.46 12.96 -17.15
CA TYR A 505 3.34 12.35 -15.82
C TYR A 505 3.34 10.82 -15.87
N TYR A 506 4.08 10.21 -14.93
CA TYR A 506 4.11 8.76 -14.73
C TYR A 506 3.49 8.35 -13.40
N MET A 507 2.55 7.42 -13.47
CA MET A 507 1.75 6.96 -12.34
C MET A 507 2.44 5.81 -11.58
N LEU A 508 2.26 5.75 -10.27
CA LEU A 508 2.69 4.63 -9.42
C LEU A 508 1.49 4.12 -8.62
N THR A 509 1.11 2.87 -8.86
CA THR A 509 -0.09 2.26 -8.30
C THR A 509 0.25 0.91 -7.68
N VAL A 510 -0.67 0.32 -6.92
CA VAL A 510 -0.49 -1.04 -6.35
C VAL A 510 -1.82 -1.79 -6.35
N ALA A 511 -1.75 -3.10 -6.57
CA ALA A 511 -2.73 -4.04 -6.05
C ALA A 511 -2.53 -4.18 -4.52
N ALA A 512 -3.57 -3.92 -3.75
CA ALA A 512 -3.54 -3.89 -2.28
C ALA A 512 -4.45 -4.98 -1.69
N PRO A 513 -3.98 -5.81 -0.74
CA PRO A 513 -4.81 -6.87 -0.16
C PRO A 513 -5.95 -6.31 0.71
N SER A 514 -7.15 -6.85 0.57
CA SER A 514 -8.31 -6.48 1.42
C SER A 514 -8.39 -7.25 2.74
N SER A 515 -7.59 -8.30 2.93
CA SER A 515 -7.65 -9.13 4.14
C SER A 515 -7.11 -8.40 5.37
N GLY A 516 -7.98 -8.20 6.36
CA GLY A 516 -7.63 -7.69 7.70
C GLY A 516 -6.67 -8.59 8.49
N TRP A 517 -6.39 -9.81 8.03
CA TRP A 517 -5.26 -10.61 8.51
C TRP A 517 -3.95 -10.15 7.86
N LEU A 518 -3.86 -10.12 6.51
CA LEU A 518 -2.65 -9.68 5.79
C LEU A 518 -2.20 -8.29 6.23
N LEU A 519 -3.13 -7.34 6.29
CA LEU A 519 -2.88 -5.94 6.65
C LEU A 519 -2.40 -5.76 8.11
N ARG A 520 -2.62 -6.73 9.01
CA ARG A 520 -2.09 -6.70 10.39
C ARG A 520 -0.57 -6.87 10.45
N GLY A 521 0.01 -7.55 9.46
CA GLY A 521 1.45 -7.67 9.30
C GLY A 521 2.09 -6.56 8.47
N MET A 522 1.31 -5.61 7.93
CA MET A 522 1.73 -4.52 7.03
C MET A 522 1.70 -3.13 7.73
N GLU A 523 2.01 -3.13 9.02
CA GLU A 523 2.16 -1.95 9.88
C GLU A 523 0.96 -0.98 9.82
N MET A 524 1.13 0.19 9.20
CA MET A 524 0.10 1.22 8.97
C MET A 524 -0.03 1.55 7.47
N TYR A 525 0.40 0.66 6.58
CA TYR A 525 0.44 0.89 5.13
C TYR A 525 1.08 2.25 4.73
N GLN A 526 2.19 2.62 5.38
CA GLN A 526 2.85 3.94 5.21
C GLN A 526 3.14 4.30 3.75
N VAL A 527 3.32 3.30 2.88
CA VAL A 527 3.58 3.46 1.44
C VAL A 527 2.51 4.24 0.68
N THR A 528 1.27 4.31 1.18
CA THR A 528 0.14 4.95 0.49
C THR A 528 0.43 6.40 0.08
N GLN A 529 1.31 7.10 0.81
CA GLN A 529 1.73 8.46 0.46
C GLN A 529 2.37 8.54 -0.94
N TYR A 530 3.08 7.50 -1.39
CA TYR A 530 3.81 7.49 -2.67
C TYR A 530 2.95 7.12 -3.89
N LEU A 531 1.68 6.77 -3.68
CA LEU A 531 0.84 6.15 -4.72
C LEU A 531 -0.18 7.12 -5.30
N ASP A 532 -0.35 7.13 -6.61
CA ASP A 532 -1.44 7.85 -7.26
C ASP A 532 -2.79 7.29 -6.81
N TYR A 533 -2.93 5.96 -6.82
CA TYR A 533 -4.07 5.26 -6.21
C TYR A 533 -3.73 3.83 -5.76
N VAL A 534 -4.59 3.27 -4.89
CA VAL A 534 -4.60 1.84 -4.52
C VAL A 534 -5.74 1.11 -5.24
N ASN A 535 -5.43 -0.06 -5.80
CA ASN A 535 -6.38 -1.00 -6.37
C ASN A 535 -6.68 -2.08 -5.32
N LEU A 536 -7.84 -2.03 -4.67
CA LEU A 536 -8.17 -3.00 -3.62
C LEU A 536 -8.47 -4.36 -4.25
N MET A 537 -7.73 -5.39 -3.87
CA MET A 537 -8.10 -6.78 -4.16
C MET A 537 -9.22 -7.19 -3.19
N SER A 538 -10.44 -6.70 -3.43
CA SER A 538 -11.67 -7.01 -2.68
C SER A 538 -12.45 -8.17 -3.31
N TYR A 539 -11.68 -9.17 -3.71
CA TYR A 539 -12.02 -10.46 -4.30
C TYR A 539 -11.07 -11.51 -3.70
N ASP A 540 -11.29 -12.80 -3.96
CA ASP A 540 -10.61 -13.90 -3.26
C ASP A 540 -10.70 -13.80 -1.73
N LEU A 541 -11.83 -13.29 -1.23
CA LEU A 541 -12.10 -13.18 0.21
C LEU A 541 -12.49 -14.53 0.83
N HIS A 542 -13.04 -15.45 0.02
CA HIS A 542 -13.26 -16.86 0.34
C HIS A 542 -12.97 -17.74 -0.90
N GLY A 543 -12.45 -18.94 -0.69
CA GLY A 543 -12.14 -19.88 -1.77
C GLY A 543 -11.57 -21.22 -1.29
N ALA A 544 -11.36 -22.15 -2.24
CA ALA A 544 -11.05 -23.56 -1.98
C ALA A 544 -9.76 -23.84 -1.18
N TRP A 545 -8.89 -22.85 -0.99
CA TRP A 545 -7.74 -22.93 -0.08
C TRP A 545 -8.15 -23.20 1.38
N ASN A 546 -9.39 -22.91 1.77
CA ASN A 546 -9.97 -23.32 3.05
C ASN A 546 -11.39 -23.92 2.89
N GLU A 547 -11.93 -24.44 4.00
CA GLU A 547 -13.18 -25.21 4.03
C GLU A 547 -14.46 -24.38 4.28
N TYR A 548 -14.36 -23.06 4.44
CA TYR A 548 -15.48 -22.17 4.74
C TYR A 548 -16.12 -21.67 3.44
N VAL A 549 -17.41 -21.93 3.25
CA VAL A 549 -18.11 -21.62 1.99
C VAL A 549 -18.77 -20.26 2.11
N GLY A 550 -18.18 -19.27 1.45
CA GLY A 550 -18.63 -17.88 1.45
C GLY A 550 -18.38 -17.19 0.12
N GLY A 551 -18.79 -15.93 0.04
CA GLY A 551 -18.68 -15.13 -1.18
C GLY A 551 -17.25 -14.81 -1.58
N ASN A 552 -16.97 -14.87 -2.89
CA ASN A 552 -15.68 -14.46 -3.46
C ASN A 552 -15.42 -12.97 -3.20
N ASN A 553 -16.45 -12.14 -3.40
CA ASN A 553 -16.33 -10.68 -3.51
C ASN A 553 -17.35 -9.85 -2.66
N PRO A 554 -17.76 -10.24 -1.43
CA PRO A 554 -18.80 -9.52 -0.69
C PRO A 554 -18.48 -8.02 -0.49
N LEU A 555 -19.46 -7.15 -0.74
CA LEU A 555 -19.32 -5.70 -0.55
C LEU A 555 -19.42 -5.31 0.94
N PHE A 556 -20.31 -5.97 1.68
CA PHE A 556 -20.55 -5.70 3.10
C PHE A 556 -20.53 -6.97 3.94
N ASP A 557 -20.28 -6.81 5.25
CA ASP A 557 -20.57 -7.84 6.24
C ASP A 557 -22.09 -8.08 6.39
N ASN A 558 -22.48 -9.33 6.67
CA ASN A 558 -23.87 -9.73 6.99
C ASN A 558 -24.04 -10.35 8.39
N GLY A 559 -22.99 -10.30 9.22
CA GLY A 559 -22.95 -10.79 10.61
C GLY A 559 -22.87 -12.31 10.76
N LYS A 560 -22.56 -13.05 9.68
CA LYS A 560 -22.67 -14.52 9.61
C LYS A 560 -21.53 -15.19 8.83
N ASP A 561 -20.46 -14.47 8.51
CA ASP A 561 -19.33 -15.04 7.77
C ASP A 561 -18.80 -16.29 8.50
N PRO A 562 -18.67 -17.45 7.81
CA PRO A 562 -18.35 -18.72 8.44
C PRO A 562 -16.93 -18.77 9.01
N GLU A 563 -15.96 -18.12 8.37
CA GLU A 563 -14.57 -18.07 8.85
C GLU A 563 -14.44 -17.11 10.03
N LEU A 564 -15.02 -15.91 9.92
CA LEU A 564 -15.01 -14.91 10.99
C LEU A 564 -15.78 -15.39 12.23
N THR A 565 -16.83 -16.18 12.03
CA THR A 565 -17.54 -16.89 13.12
C THR A 565 -16.64 -17.94 13.77
N ALA A 566 -15.97 -18.78 12.99
CA ALA A 566 -15.06 -19.80 13.51
C ALA A 566 -13.84 -19.21 14.25
N GLY A 567 -13.34 -18.06 13.80
CA GLY A 567 -12.29 -17.27 14.45
C GLY A 567 -12.77 -16.42 15.65
N ASN A 568 -14.06 -16.45 16.00
CA ASN A 568 -14.67 -15.59 17.03
C ASN A 568 -14.41 -14.07 16.82
N ILE A 569 -14.25 -13.65 15.56
CA ILE A 569 -13.91 -12.27 15.18
C ILE A 569 -15.01 -11.30 15.60
N TYR A 570 -16.27 -11.63 15.35
CA TYR A 570 -17.41 -10.84 15.79
C TYR A 570 -17.45 -10.63 17.32
N GLY A 571 -17.05 -11.64 18.10
CA GLY A 571 -16.94 -11.54 19.56
C GLY A 571 -15.72 -10.74 20.03
N ALA A 572 -14.62 -10.75 19.27
CA ALA A 572 -13.39 -10.03 19.60
C ALA A 572 -13.41 -8.54 19.23
N TYR A 573 -14.20 -8.14 18.22
CA TYR A 573 -14.17 -6.80 17.62
C TYR A 573 -15.55 -6.12 17.54
N ASN A 574 -16.34 -6.21 18.60
CA ASN A 574 -17.64 -5.51 18.76
C ASN A 574 -18.69 -5.81 17.67
N GLY A 575 -18.55 -6.91 16.94
CA GLY A 575 -19.40 -7.28 15.81
C GLY A 575 -18.92 -6.77 14.45
N ILE A 576 -17.70 -6.24 14.31
CA ILE A 576 -17.15 -5.87 13.00
C ILE A 576 -16.56 -7.10 12.29
N GLY A 577 -17.08 -7.41 11.09
CA GLY A 577 -16.51 -8.38 10.15
C GLY A 577 -15.69 -7.68 9.06
N TYR A 578 -14.52 -8.25 8.69
CA TYR A 578 -13.53 -7.58 7.83
C TYR A 578 -13.34 -8.19 6.43
N LEU A 579 -13.89 -9.36 6.13
CA LEU A 579 -13.82 -9.97 4.80
C LEU A 579 -14.90 -9.37 3.88
N ASN A 580 -14.77 -8.09 3.55
CA ASN A 580 -15.68 -7.36 2.65
C ASN A 580 -15.06 -6.07 2.11
N GLY A 581 -15.54 -5.65 0.93
CA GLY A 581 -15.05 -4.48 0.21
C GLY A 581 -15.17 -3.15 0.96
N ASP A 582 -16.26 -2.92 1.72
CA ASP A 582 -16.43 -1.69 2.50
C ASP A 582 -15.41 -1.58 3.63
N TRP A 583 -15.14 -2.67 4.37
CA TRP A 583 -14.11 -2.66 5.42
C TRP A 583 -12.73 -2.29 4.85
N ALA A 584 -12.35 -2.88 3.71
CA ALA A 584 -11.09 -2.57 3.03
C ALA A 584 -11.04 -1.13 2.50
N ALA A 585 -12.14 -0.63 1.91
CA ALA A 585 -12.25 0.75 1.46
C ALA A 585 -12.12 1.74 2.63
N ARG A 586 -12.75 1.47 3.79
CA ARG A 586 -12.54 2.31 4.98
C ARG A 586 -11.12 2.22 5.50
N TYR A 587 -10.48 1.04 5.53
CA TYR A 587 -9.10 0.89 6.00
C TYR A 587 -8.15 1.88 5.30
N PHE A 588 -8.26 2.03 3.98
CA PHE A 588 -7.44 2.96 3.20
C PHE A 588 -7.85 4.44 3.28
N ARG A 589 -9.10 4.78 3.67
CA ARG A 589 -9.56 6.17 3.76
C ARG A 589 -8.74 7.04 4.73
N SER A 590 -8.10 6.48 5.77
CA SER A 590 -7.22 7.28 6.65
C SER A 590 -5.81 7.53 6.07
N ALA A 591 -5.47 6.90 4.96
CA ALA A 591 -4.21 7.15 4.25
C ALA A 591 -4.38 8.02 3.00
N ALA A 592 -5.52 7.97 2.30
CA ALA A 592 -5.72 8.70 1.05
C ALA A 592 -7.14 9.29 0.89
N GLN A 593 -7.28 10.37 0.12
CA GLN A 593 -8.58 10.89 -0.34
C GLN A 593 -9.35 9.80 -1.11
N GLY A 594 -10.70 9.82 -1.05
CA GLY A 594 -11.53 8.75 -1.64
C GLY A 594 -11.22 8.47 -3.11
N GLY A 595 -10.96 9.53 -3.89
CA GLY A 595 -10.56 9.46 -5.29
C GLY A 595 -9.27 8.69 -5.61
N ARG A 596 -8.47 8.32 -4.60
CA ARG A 596 -7.22 7.53 -4.73
C ARG A 596 -7.40 6.06 -4.30
N ILE A 597 -8.65 5.59 -4.18
CA ILE A 597 -8.98 4.22 -3.74
C ILE A 597 -9.97 3.63 -4.74
N ASN A 598 -9.61 2.52 -5.41
CA ASN A 598 -10.48 1.82 -6.36
C ASN A 598 -10.91 0.46 -5.79
N LEU A 599 -12.20 0.12 -5.83
CA LEU A 599 -12.74 -1.14 -5.32
C LEU A 599 -12.53 -2.27 -6.35
N GLY A 600 -11.98 -3.41 -5.96
CA GLY A 600 -11.80 -4.56 -6.86
C GLY A 600 -13.05 -5.42 -7.02
N VAL A 601 -13.26 -5.95 -8.22
CA VAL A 601 -14.25 -6.98 -8.53
C VAL A 601 -13.62 -8.12 -9.31
N GLY A 602 -13.85 -9.35 -8.84
CA GLY A 602 -13.51 -10.56 -9.57
C GLY A 602 -14.58 -10.91 -10.60
N PHE A 603 -14.29 -10.77 -11.89
CA PHE A 603 -15.08 -11.27 -13.03
C PHE A 603 -14.87 -12.78 -13.24
N TYR A 604 -14.79 -13.52 -12.14
CA TYR A 604 -14.60 -14.95 -12.09
C TYR A 604 -15.23 -15.50 -10.81
N THR A 605 -15.45 -16.82 -10.76
CA THR A 605 -15.95 -17.51 -9.58
C THR A 605 -14.84 -18.15 -8.75
N ARG A 606 -15.07 -18.31 -7.44
CA ARG A 606 -14.43 -19.35 -6.61
C ARG A 606 -15.51 -20.33 -6.14
N GLY A 607 -15.16 -21.58 -5.84
CA GLY A 607 -16.19 -22.58 -5.50
C GLY A 607 -15.71 -23.92 -4.93
N TRP A 608 -16.68 -24.66 -4.39
CA TRP A 608 -16.51 -25.92 -3.67
C TRP A 608 -17.54 -26.97 -4.10
N ASP A 609 -17.13 -28.24 -4.12
CA ASP A 609 -18.02 -29.41 -4.24
C ASP A 609 -18.37 -30.00 -2.86
N ASN A 610 -19.42 -30.83 -2.77
CA ASN A 610 -19.85 -31.52 -1.54
C ASN A 610 -20.16 -30.63 -0.32
N VAL A 611 -20.62 -29.39 -0.54
CA VAL A 611 -20.92 -28.42 0.52
C VAL A 611 -21.96 -28.95 1.53
N GLN A 612 -21.72 -28.63 2.80
CA GLN A 612 -22.49 -29.09 3.96
C GLN A 612 -23.07 -27.90 4.72
N GLY A 613 -24.39 -27.89 4.90
CA GLY A 613 -25.10 -26.77 5.54
C GLY A 613 -25.19 -25.54 4.64
N GLY A 614 -25.22 -24.36 5.26
CA GLY A 614 -25.43 -23.08 4.58
C GLY A 614 -26.87 -22.86 4.09
N ASN A 615 -27.13 -21.67 3.55
CA ASN A 615 -28.35 -21.32 2.84
C ASN A 615 -28.07 -21.38 1.34
N TYR A 616 -28.51 -22.46 0.67
CA TYR A 616 -28.07 -22.79 -0.70
C TYR A 616 -26.53 -22.81 -0.81
N GLY A 617 -25.88 -23.48 0.15
CA GLY A 617 -24.43 -23.56 0.30
C GLY A 617 -23.76 -22.39 1.02
N ASP A 618 -24.32 -21.17 0.93
CA ASP A 618 -23.73 -19.96 1.51
C ASP A 618 -23.67 -20.00 3.05
N GLY A 619 -22.50 -19.71 3.64
CA GLY A 619 -22.24 -19.91 5.07
C GLY A 619 -22.09 -21.38 5.49
N GLY A 620 -21.92 -22.29 4.52
CA GLY A 620 -21.68 -23.71 4.74
C GLY A 620 -20.21 -24.05 4.98
N ARG A 621 -19.91 -25.36 4.99
CA ARG A 621 -18.54 -25.89 4.98
C ARG A 621 -18.37 -26.99 3.94
N ALA A 622 -17.20 -27.04 3.31
CA ALA A 622 -16.85 -28.06 2.33
C ALA A 622 -15.43 -28.57 2.62
N PRO A 623 -15.20 -29.33 3.71
CA PRO A 623 -13.89 -29.88 4.02
C PRO A 623 -13.43 -30.87 2.94
N ALA A 624 -12.14 -30.84 2.59
CA ALA A 624 -11.55 -31.83 1.71
C ALA A 624 -11.74 -33.27 2.24
N PRO A 625 -11.95 -34.28 1.37
CA PRO A 625 -12.25 -35.64 1.80
C PRO A 625 -11.05 -36.30 2.49
N SER A 626 -11.32 -37.27 3.38
CA SER A 626 -10.28 -37.96 4.14
C SER A 626 -9.26 -38.64 3.23
N GLY A 627 -7.97 -38.32 3.40
CA GLY A 627 -6.87 -38.78 2.56
C GLY A 627 -6.53 -37.87 1.37
N TYR A 628 -7.28 -36.80 1.14
CA TYR A 628 -6.91 -35.77 0.17
C TYR A 628 -5.64 -35.01 0.62
N THR A 629 -4.71 -34.80 -0.30
CA THR A 629 -3.50 -34.01 -0.03
C THR A 629 -3.76 -32.56 -0.42
N CYS A 630 -4.05 -31.73 0.58
CA CYS A 630 -4.22 -30.30 0.37
C CYS A 630 -2.94 -29.64 -0.15
N ALA A 631 -3.11 -28.58 -0.95
CA ALA A 631 -2.01 -27.78 -1.47
C ALA A 631 -1.14 -27.19 -0.33
N PRO A 632 0.15 -26.89 -0.59
CA PRO A 632 0.99 -26.10 0.32
C PRO A 632 0.32 -24.80 0.80
N GLY A 633 0.78 -24.23 1.91
CA GLY A 633 0.16 -23.05 2.55
C GLY A 633 -1.08 -23.36 3.40
N THR A 634 -1.98 -24.23 2.95
CA THR A 634 -3.28 -24.55 3.58
C THR A 634 -3.19 -25.18 4.99
N SER A 635 -2.00 -25.36 5.56
CA SER A 635 -1.75 -26.06 6.84
C SER A 635 -2.35 -27.48 6.90
N GLY A 636 -2.57 -28.13 5.74
CA GLY A 636 -3.23 -29.43 5.63
C GLY A 636 -4.76 -29.37 5.82
N LYS A 637 -5.36 -28.19 5.65
CA LYS A 637 -6.81 -27.94 5.83
C LYS A 637 -7.36 -27.05 4.71
N CYS A 638 -7.60 -27.67 3.56
CA CYS A 638 -8.23 -27.07 2.41
C CYS A 638 -9.72 -27.44 2.31
N GLY A 639 -10.43 -26.70 1.47
CA GLY A 639 -11.76 -27.10 1.03
C GLY A 639 -11.70 -28.17 -0.05
N GLN A 640 -12.82 -28.86 -0.28
CA GLN A 640 -13.03 -29.58 -1.53
C GLN A 640 -13.42 -28.58 -2.61
N GLY A 641 -12.43 -28.01 -3.31
CA GLY A 641 -12.67 -27.12 -4.44
C GLY A 641 -13.53 -27.77 -5.52
N ALA A 642 -14.35 -26.96 -6.21
CA ALA A 642 -15.21 -27.47 -7.28
C ALA A 642 -14.39 -27.83 -8.54
N THR A 643 -14.90 -28.79 -9.32
CA THR A 643 -14.15 -29.44 -10.42
C THR A 643 -14.88 -29.51 -11.78
N GLY A 644 -14.13 -29.76 -12.84
CA GLY A 644 -14.60 -30.04 -14.20
C GLY A 644 -15.46 -28.92 -14.78
N VAL A 645 -16.74 -29.19 -15.01
CA VAL A 645 -17.70 -28.20 -15.56
C VAL A 645 -18.01 -27.05 -14.59
N ALA A 646 -17.48 -27.07 -13.38
CA ALA A 646 -17.54 -25.95 -12.43
C ALA A 646 -16.15 -25.34 -12.17
N ASN A 647 -15.15 -25.62 -13.02
CA ASN A 647 -13.75 -25.20 -12.85
C ASN A 647 -13.06 -25.02 -14.23
N LEU A 648 -13.68 -24.29 -15.16
CA LEU A 648 -13.22 -24.13 -16.54
C LEU A 648 -11.87 -23.40 -16.68
N TRP A 649 -11.59 -22.45 -15.80
CA TRP A 649 -10.32 -21.71 -15.73
C TRP A 649 -9.45 -22.24 -14.58
N HIS A 650 -9.26 -23.57 -14.55
CA HIS A 650 -8.35 -24.21 -13.61
C HIS A 650 -6.89 -23.99 -14.01
N ASP A 651 -6.04 -23.84 -13.00
CA ASP A 651 -4.61 -24.10 -13.15
C ASP A 651 -4.36 -25.61 -13.31
N SER A 652 -3.20 -25.97 -13.87
CA SER A 652 -2.73 -27.36 -13.93
C SER A 652 -1.63 -27.60 -12.90
N ASP A 653 -1.63 -28.76 -12.26
CA ASP A 653 -0.53 -29.23 -11.43
C ASP A 653 0.70 -29.62 -12.29
N PRO A 654 1.88 -29.89 -11.69
CA PRO A 654 3.09 -30.28 -12.44
C PRO A 654 3.01 -31.63 -13.18
N LEU A 655 1.88 -32.35 -13.12
CA LEU A 655 1.59 -33.57 -13.88
C LEU A 655 0.55 -33.34 -14.99
N GLY A 656 0.01 -32.12 -15.12
CA GLY A 656 -1.09 -31.79 -16.03
C GLY A 656 -2.48 -32.13 -15.48
N GLY A 657 -2.61 -32.34 -14.17
CA GLY A 657 -3.88 -32.54 -13.48
C GLY A 657 -4.59 -31.23 -13.15
N GLU A 658 -5.92 -31.24 -13.21
CA GLU A 658 -6.78 -30.11 -12.82
C GLU A 658 -6.57 -29.73 -11.33
N VAL A 659 -6.31 -28.44 -11.04
CA VAL A 659 -6.31 -27.90 -9.67
C VAL A 659 -7.74 -27.49 -9.27
N PRO A 660 -8.36 -28.12 -8.24
CA PRO A 660 -9.74 -27.80 -7.84
C PRO A 660 -9.86 -26.42 -7.16
N ALA A 661 -10.57 -25.48 -7.79
CA ALA A 661 -10.71 -24.10 -7.30
C ALA A 661 -12.13 -23.51 -7.45
N GLY A 662 -13.01 -24.15 -8.23
CA GLY A 662 -14.26 -23.55 -8.67
C GLY A 662 -14.09 -22.32 -9.56
N ALA A 663 -12.99 -22.25 -10.31
CA ALA A 663 -12.58 -21.12 -11.13
C ALA A 663 -13.27 -21.11 -12.49
N ASN A 664 -14.17 -20.15 -12.73
CA ASN A 664 -14.87 -19.98 -14.00
C ASN A 664 -15.00 -18.49 -14.34
N PRO A 665 -15.02 -18.11 -15.63
CA PRO A 665 -15.48 -16.78 -16.04
C PRO A 665 -17.00 -16.67 -15.85
N ILE A 666 -17.51 -15.44 -15.69
CA ILE A 666 -18.94 -15.20 -15.42
C ILE A 666 -19.83 -15.67 -16.58
N TRP A 667 -19.39 -15.54 -17.84
CA TRP A 667 -20.11 -16.11 -18.99
C TRP A 667 -20.31 -17.63 -18.88
N HIS A 668 -19.37 -18.36 -18.28
CA HIS A 668 -19.57 -19.80 -18.06
C HIS A 668 -20.54 -20.07 -16.91
N ALA A 669 -20.44 -19.36 -15.79
CA ALA A 669 -21.37 -19.51 -14.67
C ALA A 669 -22.83 -19.26 -15.11
N LEU A 670 -23.05 -18.24 -15.95
CA LEU A 670 -24.34 -17.97 -16.57
C LEU A 670 -24.81 -19.09 -17.51
N ASN A 671 -23.90 -19.68 -18.32
CA ASN A 671 -24.24 -20.86 -19.13
C ASN A 671 -24.64 -22.06 -18.26
N LEU A 672 -23.94 -22.33 -17.16
CA LEU A 672 -24.24 -23.44 -16.24
C LEU A 672 -25.62 -23.28 -15.59
N ALA A 673 -26.02 -22.04 -15.27
CA ALA A 673 -27.37 -21.71 -14.79
C ALA A 673 -28.45 -21.97 -15.86
N GLU A 674 -28.15 -21.65 -17.12
CA GLU A 674 -28.97 -21.96 -18.31
C GLU A 674 -28.90 -23.44 -18.76
N GLY A 675 -28.28 -24.32 -17.97
CA GLY A 675 -28.17 -25.77 -18.26
C GLY A 675 -27.14 -26.14 -19.35
N ARG A 676 -26.15 -25.27 -19.62
CA ARG A 676 -25.21 -25.37 -20.73
C ARG A 676 -23.76 -25.44 -20.24
N VAL A 677 -22.98 -26.36 -20.80
CA VAL A 677 -21.51 -26.39 -20.59
C VAL A 677 -20.80 -25.41 -21.55
N GLY A 678 -21.37 -25.19 -22.74
CA GLY A 678 -20.83 -24.29 -23.78
C GLY A 678 -19.93 -25.01 -24.79
N ASP A 679 -19.93 -24.56 -26.05
CA ASP A 679 -19.15 -25.22 -27.12
C ASP A 679 -17.62 -25.09 -26.96
N TYR A 680 -17.18 -24.06 -26.23
CA TYR A 680 -15.79 -23.78 -25.90
C TYR A 680 -15.16 -24.80 -24.93
N ALA A 681 -15.94 -25.53 -24.12
CA ALA A 681 -15.42 -26.20 -22.93
C ALA A 681 -14.37 -27.29 -23.23
N ALA A 682 -14.54 -28.01 -24.34
CA ALA A 682 -13.58 -29.01 -24.80
C ALA A 682 -12.20 -28.41 -25.15
N SER A 683 -12.10 -27.12 -25.52
CA SER A 683 -10.81 -26.44 -25.75
C SER A 683 -10.04 -26.14 -24.47
N TYR A 684 -10.74 -26.03 -23.34
CA TYR A 684 -10.16 -25.96 -21.99
C TYR A 684 -9.96 -27.36 -21.37
N GLY A 685 -10.01 -28.44 -22.16
CA GLY A 685 -9.93 -29.82 -21.68
C GLY A 685 -11.17 -30.33 -20.94
N VAL A 686 -12.16 -29.47 -20.67
CA VAL A 686 -13.37 -29.81 -19.90
C VAL A 686 -14.38 -30.54 -20.80
N THR A 687 -14.38 -31.87 -20.71
CA THR A 687 -15.26 -32.77 -21.48
C THR A 687 -16.42 -33.36 -20.65
N GLY A 688 -16.61 -32.86 -19.43
CA GLY A 688 -17.68 -33.32 -18.52
C GLY A 688 -19.09 -32.93 -18.98
N GLN A 689 -20.08 -33.69 -18.53
CA GLN A 689 -21.49 -33.32 -18.66
C GLN A 689 -21.98 -32.64 -17.38
N LEU A 690 -22.81 -31.61 -17.53
CA LEU A 690 -23.53 -30.99 -16.42
C LEU A 690 -24.52 -31.99 -15.79
N LYS A 691 -24.53 -32.04 -14.46
CA LYS A 691 -25.47 -32.80 -13.62
C LYS A 691 -26.21 -31.81 -12.71
N GLY A 692 -27.46 -32.08 -12.36
CA GLY A 692 -28.32 -31.10 -11.70
C GLY A 692 -28.47 -29.80 -12.50
N SER A 693 -28.72 -28.70 -11.79
CA SER A 693 -28.79 -27.35 -12.35
C SER A 693 -28.29 -26.32 -11.34
N PHE A 694 -27.66 -25.25 -11.83
CA PHE A 694 -27.13 -24.17 -11.01
C PHE A 694 -28.19 -23.08 -10.80
N SER A 695 -28.83 -23.10 -9.63
CA SER A 695 -29.77 -22.05 -9.20
C SER A 695 -29.01 -20.79 -8.77
N HIS A 696 -29.37 -19.62 -9.31
CA HIS A 696 -28.80 -18.31 -8.95
C HIS A 696 -29.37 -17.78 -7.64
N HIS A 697 -28.52 -17.12 -6.83
CA HIS A 697 -28.86 -16.52 -5.55
C HIS A 697 -28.08 -15.22 -5.31
N PHE A 698 -28.65 -14.34 -4.46
CA PHE A 698 -28.06 -13.06 -4.09
C PHE A 698 -28.42 -12.71 -2.64
N ASP A 699 -27.44 -12.23 -1.86
CA ASP A 699 -27.69 -11.72 -0.50
C ASP A 699 -27.83 -10.19 -0.53
N ASP A 700 -29.04 -9.70 -0.26
CA ASP A 700 -29.33 -8.27 -0.21
C ASP A 700 -28.58 -7.50 0.88
N VAL A 701 -27.96 -8.17 1.85
CA VAL A 701 -27.14 -7.52 2.90
C VAL A 701 -25.69 -7.39 2.45
N SER A 702 -24.98 -8.50 2.19
CA SER A 702 -23.56 -8.47 1.79
C SER A 702 -23.33 -8.02 0.34
N LYS A 703 -24.36 -8.08 -0.50
CA LYS A 703 -24.29 -8.02 -1.97
C LYS A 703 -23.40 -9.12 -2.58
N ASN A 704 -23.30 -10.26 -1.88
CA ASN A 704 -22.74 -11.49 -2.44
C ASN A 704 -23.68 -12.10 -3.48
N GLU A 705 -23.10 -12.71 -4.50
CA GLU A 705 -23.78 -13.36 -5.62
C GLU A 705 -23.17 -14.74 -5.88
N TRP A 706 -24.01 -15.75 -6.08
CA TRP A 706 -23.56 -17.13 -6.25
C TRP A 706 -24.58 -18.01 -6.99
N TRP A 707 -24.11 -19.19 -7.39
CA TRP A 707 -24.93 -20.26 -7.92
C TRP A 707 -24.76 -21.54 -7.09
N TRP A 708 -25.88 -22.23 -6.89
CA TRP A 708 -25.98 -23.44 -6.08
C TRP A 708 -26.57 -24.60 -6.90
N ASN A 709 -25.86 -25.72 -6.93
CA ASN A 709 -26.32 -26.97 -7.52
C ASN A 709 -26.65 -27.99 -6.42
N PRO A 710 -27.93 -28.29 -6.14
CA PRO A 710 -28.31 -29.18 -5.03
C PRO A 710 -28.03 -30.66 -5.30
N GLU A 711 -27.80 -31.09 -6.56
CA GLU A 711 -27.54 -32.50 -6.89
C GLU A 711 -26.09 -32.86 -6.61
N THR A 712 -25.15 -32.05 -7.08
CA THR A 712 -23.70 -32.21 -6.85
C THR A 712 -23.23 -31.57 -5.55
N LYS A 713 -24.06 -30.72 -4.93
CA LYS A 713 -23.73 -29.84 -3.81
C LYS A 713 -22.57 -28.88 -4.13
N THR A 714 -22.55 -28.39 -5.36
CA THR A 714 -21.55 -27.43 -5.84
C THR A 714 -22.02 -26.01 -5.57
N TYR A 715 -21.16 -25.19 -4.96
CA TYR A 715 -21.32 -23.75 -4.79
C TYR A 715 -20.24 -23.05 -5.63
N ILE A 716 -20.63 -22.06 -6.43
CA ILE A 716 -19.69 -21.13 -7.10
C ILE A 716 -20.16 -19.69 -6.86
N SER A 717 -19.30 -18.81 -6.36
CA SER A 717 -19.61 -17.38 -6.10
C SER A 717 -18.76 -16.47 -6.97
N GLY A 718 -19.39 -15.47 -7.57
CA GLY A 718 -18.80 -14.44 -8.43
C GLY A 718 -19.88 -13.44 -8.87
N ASP A 719 -19.47 -12.24 -9.29
CA ASP A 719 -20.39 -11.15 -9.60
C ASP A 719 -21.06 -11.28 -10.98
N THR A 720 -22.32 -10.87 -11.10
CA THR A 720 -22.90 -10.43 -12.39
C THR A 720 -23.18 -8.93 -12.37
N VAL A 721 -23.92 -8.42 -13.37
CA VAL A 721 -24.44 -7.05 -13.38
C VAL A 721 -25.21 -6.67 -12.10
N GLN A 722 -25.78 -7.62 -11.34
CA GLN A 722 -26.48 -7.33 -10.09
C GLN A 722 -25.53 -6.91 -8.97
N ALA A 723 -24.50 -7.69 -8.67
CA ALA A 723 -23.46 -7.29 -7.71
C ALA A 723 -22.63 -6.10 -8.21
N VAL A 724 -22.26 -6.08 -9.50
CA VAL A 724 -21.48 -4.97 -10.10
C VAL A 724 -22.22 -3.63 -10.01
N GLN A 725 -23.53 -3.58 -10.29
CA GLN A 725 -24.30 -2.34 -10.14
C GLN A 725 -24.32 -1.87 -8.69
N ALA A 726 -24.50 -2.76 -7.71
CA ALA A 726 -24.48 -2.41 -6.30
C ALA A 726 -23.11 -1.86 -5.84
N LYS A 727 -22.02 -2.38 -6.40
CA LYS A 727 -20.65 -1.90 -6.16
C LYS A 727 -20.34 -0.58 -6.87
N ALA A 728 -20.83 -0.38 -8.09
CA ALA A 728 -20.73 0.89 -8.81
C ALA A 728 -21.52 2.00 -8.10
N ASP A 729 -22.74 1.69 -7.64
CA ASP A 729 -23.55 2.59 -6.82
C ASP A 729 -22.83 2.93 -5.50
N TYR A 730 -22.19 1.95 -4.84
CA TYR A 730 -21.38 2.19 -3.64
C TYR A 730 -20.19 3.13 -3.92
N VAL A 731 -19.39 2.88 -4.95
CA VAL A 731 -18.24 3.71 -5.34
C VAL A 731 -18.66 5.15 -5.68
N LYS A 732 -19.78 5.29 -6.39
CA LYS A 732 -20.43 6.59 -6.68
C LYS A 732 -20.83 7.31 -5.39
N ASN A 733 -21.60 6.65 -4.53
CA ASN A 733 -22.20 7.25 -3.33
C ASN A 733 -21.20 7.49 -2.18
N THR A 734 -20.05 6.81 -2.17
CA THR A 734 -18.99 7.00 -1.15
C THR A 734 -17.84 7.90 -1.61
N GLY A 735 -17.81 8.32 -2.88
CA GLY A 735 -16.74 9.16 -3.42
C GLY A 735 -15.39 8.45 -3.53
N LEU A 736 -15.41 7.13 -3.73
CA LEU A 736 -14.20 6.36 -4.09
C LEU A 736 -13.77 6.67 -5.54
N GLY A 737 -12.54 6.34 -5.90
CA GLY A 737 -11.95 6.67 -7.21
C GLY A 737 -12.54 5.89 -8.39
N GLY A 738 -12.93 4.63 -8.19
CA GLY A 738 -13.43 3.77 -9.26
C GLY A 738 -13.54 2.30 -8.90
N ILE A 739 -13.66 1.45 -9.93
CA ILE A 739 -13.56 0.00 -9.82
C ILE A 739 -12.34 -0.51 -10.61
N MET A 740 -11.66 -1.49 -10.02
CA MET A 740 -10.66 -2.32 -10.67
C MET A 740 -11.23 -3.73 -10.92
N ILE A 741 -10.91 -4.31 -12.07
CA ILE A 741 -11.46 -5.58 -12.56
C ILE A 741 -10.35 -6.60 -12.72
N TRP A 742 -10.46 -7.73 -12.02
CA TRP A 742 -9.74 -8.96 -12.37
C TRP A 742 -10.72 -9.96 -12.98
N GLU A 743 -10.75 -10.24 -14.27
CA GLU A 743 -9.98 -9.69 -15.39
C GLU A 743 -10.92 -9.47 -16.58
N PHE A 744 -10.52 -8.69 -17.59
CA PHE A 744 -11.41 -8.30 -18.69
C PHE A 744 -12.08 -9.47 -19.42
N ALA A 745 -11.35 -10.58 -19.64
CA ALA A 745 -11.86 -11.75 -20.36
C ALA A 745 -12.98 -12.51 -19.60
N GLY A 746 -13.26 -12.14 -18.35
CA GLY A 746 -14.33 -12.72 -17.53
C GLY A 746 -15.71 -12.10 -17.74
N ASP A 747 -15.79 -10.87 -18.30
CA ASP A 747 -17.06 -10.20 -18.61
C ASP A 747 -17.77 -10.89 -19.79
N TYR A 748 -19.09 -10.78 -19.84
CA TYR A 748 -19.96 -11.62 -20.67
C TYR A 748 -20.73 -10.85 -21.74
N GLY A 749 -21.17 -11.58 -22.76
CA GLY A 749 -22.16 -11.16 -23.75
C GLY A 749 -22.93 -12.39 -24.26
N PHE A 750 -24.23 -12.24 -24.58
CA PHE A 750 -25.04 -13.36 -25.05
C PHE A 750 -24.99 -13.50 -26.59
N ASN A 751 -24.31 -14.54 -27.08
CA ASN A 751 -24.28 -14.89 -28.49
C ASN A 751 -25.61 -15.53 -28.91
N LYS A 752 -26.50 -14.72 -29.49
CA LYS A 752 -27.82 -15.15 -29.99
C LYS A 752 -27.78 -16.22 -31.08
N ALA A 753 -26.69 -16.33 -31.85
CA ALA A 753 -26.57 -17.31 -32.93
C ALA A 753 -26.20 -18.71 -32.40
N LYS A 754 -25.38 -18.78 -31.35
CA LYS A 754 -25.07 -20.02 -30.61
C LYS A 754 -26.09 -20.36 -29.53
N GLY A 755 -26.76 -19.35 -28.97
CA GLY A 755 -27.62 -19.49 -27.79
C GLY A 755 -26.83 -19.73 -26.50
N GLN A 756 -25.67 -19.08 -26.35
CA GLN A 756 -24.82 -19.19 -25.14
C GLN A 756 -24.20 -17.84 -24.80
N TYR A 757 -23.79 -17.66 -23.55
CA TYR A 757 -22.91 -16.57 -23.13
C TYR A 757 -21.46 -16.87 -23.55
N GLU A 758 -20.74 -15.82 -23.93
CA GLU A 758 -19.31 -15.83 -24.28
C GLU A 758 -18.66 -14.55 -23.72
N MET A 759 -17.37 -14.34 -23.97
CA MET A 759 -16.67 -13.10 -23.60
C MET A 759 -17.39 -11.86 -24.16
N GLY A 760 -17.44 -10.77 -23.38
CA GLY A 760 -18.13 -9.53 -23.75
C GLY A 760 -17.78 -8.34 -22.85
N GLN A 761 -18.77 -7.48 -22.57
CA GLN A 761 -18.57 -6.21 -21.83
C GLN A 761 -19.81 -5.78 -21.00
N THR A 762 -20.73 -6.71 -20.68
CA THR A 762 -22.03 -6.36 -20.06
C THR A 762 -21.88 -5.68 -18.70
N MET A 763 -20.88 -6.08 -17.90
CA MET A 763 -20.62 -5.48 -16.60
C MET A 763 -19.83 -4.17 -16.73
N VAL A 764 -18.91 -4.06 -17.69
CA VAL A 764 -18.24 -2.79 -18.03
C VAL A 764 -19.23 -1.73 -18.51
N ASP A 765 -20.20 -2.08 -19.36
CA ASP A 765 -21.27 -1.16 -19.81
C ASP A 765 -22.10 -0.63 -18.62
N ALA A 766 -22.40 -1.48 -17.63
CA ALA A 766 -23.13 -1.08 -16.42
C ALA A 766 -22.33 -0.13 -15.53
N MET A 767 -21.02 -0.37 -15.37
CA MET A 767 -20.13 0.53 -14.66
C MET A 767 -19.98 1.87 -15.41
N HIS A 768 -19.72 1.86 -16.71
CA HIS A 768 -19.54 3.08 -17.52
C HIS A 768 -20.79 3.98 -17.46
N LYS A 769 -21.98 3.39 -17.58
CA LYS A 769 -23.27 4.09 -17.41
C LYS A 769 -23.41 4.76 -16.03
N THR A 770 -22.96 4.08 -14.97
CA THR A 770 -23.06 4.59 -13.58
C THR A 770 -22.03 5.69 -13.31
N PHE A 771 -20.84 5.53 -13.88
CA PHE A 771 -19.65 6.36 -13.66
C PHE A 771 -19.54 7.56 -14.59
N SER A 772 -20.18 7.57 -15.76
CA SER A 772 -20.32 8.76 -16.62
C SER A 772 -21.43 9.72 -16.15
N SER A 773 -21.79 9.64 -14.86
CA SER A 773 -22.81 10.44 -14.20
C SER A 773 -22.67 10.44 -12.67
N ALA A 774 -21.48 10.10 -12.15
CA ALA A 774 -21.23 10.01 -10.71
C ALA A 774 -20.90 11.36 -10.07
N GLY A 775 -20.46 12.35 -10.85
CA GLY A 775 -20.01 13.66 -10.38
C GLY A 775 -18.72 13.60 -9.54
N THR A 776 -18.01 14.72 -9.41
CA THR A 776 -16.70 14.81 -8.75
C THR A 776 -16.67 14.22 -7.33
N TYR A 777 -15.61 13.50 -6.98
CA TYR A 777 -15.36 13.02 -5.62
C TYR A 777 -14.75 14.12 -4.71
N SER A 778 -14.55 13.84 -3.42
CA SER A 778 -13.87 14.79 -2.51
C SER A 778 -12.40 14.98 -2.88
N LYS A 779 -12.03 16.22 -3.20
CA LYS A 779 -10.66 16.71 -3.47
C LYS A 779 -9.75 16.88 -2.24
N SER A 780 -10.08 16.15 -1.17
CA SER A 780 -9.53 16.32 0.18
C SER A 780 -9.53 14.98 0.91
N LYS A 781 -8.43 14.68 1.58
CA LYS A 781 -8.31 13.55 2.52
C LYS A 781 -9.33 13.71 3.66
N ALA A 782 -9.47 14.94 4.18
CA ALA A 782 -10.41 15.31 5.23
C ALA A 782 -11.86 15.44 4.74
N GLU A 783 -12.80 15.08 5.63
CA GLU A 783 -14.24 15.30 5.42
C GLU A 783 -14.62 16.77 5.66
N ALA A 784 -15.71 17.21 5.04
CA ALA A 784 -16.23 18.57 5.20
C ALA A 784 -16.59 18.97 6.66
N ASP A 785 -16.78 17.98 7.55
CA ASP A 785 -17.05 18.21 8.98
C ASP A 785 -15.79 18.34 9.87
N ARG A 786 -14.59 18.16 9.29
CA ARG A 786 -13.29 18.47 9.89
C ARG A 786 -12.46 19.34 8.92
N PRO A 787 -12.79 20.63 8.76
CA PRO A 787 -12.01 21.54 7.93
C PRO A 787 -10.56 21.64 8.45
N MET A 788 -9.60 21.35 7.58
CA MET A 788 -8.18 21.40 7.92
C MET A 788 -7.66 22.86 7.94
N PRO A 789 -6.77 23.22 8.89
CA PRO A 789 -6.16 24.55 8.92
C PRO A 789 -5.31 24.83 7.68
N LYS A 790 -5.28 26.11 7.25
CA LYS A 790 -4.45 26.57 6.12
C LYS A 790 -3.01 26.89 6.48
N LYS A 791 -2.71 27.05 7.77
CA LYS A 791 -1.36 26.98 8.33
C LYS A 791 -1.02 25.53 8.67
N ALA A 792 0.17 25.07 8.30
CA ALA A 792 0.74 23.82 8.78
C ALA A 792 2.02 24.08 9.58
N ILE A 793 2.32 23.24 10.56
CA ILE A 793 3.66 23.18 11.17
C ILE A 793 4.43 21.98 10.62
N ASP A 794 5.75 22.08 10.60
CA ASP A 794 6.58 20.92 10.25
C ASP A 794 6.67 19.95 11.44
N LEU A 795 5.75 18.98 11.42
CA LEU A 795 5.66 17.88 12.37
C LEU A 795 5.61 16.57 11.59
N SER A 796 6.60 15.73 11.79
CA SER A 796 6.65 14.39 11.21
C SER A 796 6.19 13.33 12.22
N ILE A 797 5.52 12.28 11.72
CA ILE A 797 5.10 11.13 12.53
C ILE A 797 5.78 9.88 11.98
N LYS A 798 6.41 9.10 12.87
CA LYS A 798 7.05 7.82 12.54
C LYS A 798 6.52 6.70 13.41
N TYR A 799 6.11 5.60 12.79
CA TYR A 799 5.75 4.37 13.47
C TYR A 799 6.99 3.49 13.67
N THR A 800 7.08 2.81 14.81
CA THR A 800 8.22 1.98 15.22
C THR A 800 7.78 0.83 16.12
N GLU A 801 8.58 -0.23 16.18
CA GLU A 801 8.38 -1.36 17.11
C GLU A 801 7.02 -2.06 16.97
N PHE A 802 6.56 -2.31 15.74
CA PHE A 802 5.51 -3.30 15.51
C PHE A 802 6.00 -4.70 15.89
N ALA A 803 5.11 -5.49 16.49
CA ALA A 803 5.29 -6.93 16.55
C ALA A 803 5.04 -7.54 15.16
N LEU A 804 5.71 -8.67 14.85
CA LEU A 804 5.34 -9.49 13.69
C LEU A 804 3.84 -9.82 13.74
N GLY A 805 3.15 -9.80 12.59
CA GLY A 805 1.68 -9.79 12.51
C GLY A 805 0.95 -10.81 13.38
N ASP A 806 1.42 -12.06 13.46
CA ASP A 806 0.84 -13.12 14.32
C ASP A 806 0.78 -12.74 15.82
N ASN A 807 1.70 -11.88 16.27
CA ASN A 807 1.83 -11.40 17.66
C ASN A 807 1.23 -10.00 17.84
N ASN A 808 0.72 -9.36 16.78
CA ASN A 808 0.28 -7.97 16.77
C ASN A 808 -1.17 -7.82 17.28
N TYR A 809 -1.43 -8.36 18.49
CA TYR A 809 -2.74 -8.47 19.13
C TYR A 809 -2.66 -8.10 20.63
N PRO A 810 -3.06 -6.90 21.06
CA PRO A 810 -3.49 -5.76 20.24
C PRO A 810 -2.33 -5.15 19.44
N ILE A 811 -2.67 -4.40 18.39
CA ILE A 811 -1.67 -3.62 17.65
C ILE A 811 -1.21 -2.49 18.57
N SER A 812 0.10 -2.38 18.83
CA SER A 812 0.62 -1.53 19.89
C SER A 812 2.03 -0.90 19.66
N PRO A 813 2.27 -0.28 18.48
CA PRO A 813 3.55 0.32 18.13
C PRO A 813 3.88 1.57 18.95
N LYS A 814 5.15 1.95 18.96
CA LYS A 814 5.58 3.29 19.38
C LYS A 814 5.43 4.26 18.23
N VAL A 815 4.69 5.35 18.47
CA VAL A 815 4.52 6.45 17.51
C VAL A 815 5.32 7.65 17.97
N VAL A 816 6.33 8.02 17.19
CA VAL A 816 7.22 9.16 17.44
C VAL A 816 6.69 10.37 16.69
N PHE A 817 6.42 11.46 17.41
CA PHE A 817 6.02 12.76 16.88
C PHE A 817 7.23 13.69 17.00
N THR A 818 7.79 14.13 15.87
CA THR A 818 9.00 14.95 15.83
C THR A 818 8.66 16.35 15.32
N ASN A 819 9.00 17.37 16.12
CA ASN A 819 8.87 18.76 15.76
C ASN A 819 10.11 19.17 14.94
N ASN A 820 9.93 19.36 13.64
CA ASN A 820 10.98 19.78 12.72
C ASN A 820 11.09 21.31 12.63
N SER A 821 10.10 22.05 13.16
CA SER A 821 10.11 23.52 13.17
C SER A 821 11.15 24.10 14.14
N LYS A 822 11.46 25.39 13.99
CA LYS A 822 12.46 26.11 14.78
C LYS A 822 11.95 26.54 16.17
N THR A 823 10.66 26.32 16.45
CA THR A 823 9.97 26.80 17.66
C THR A 823 9.32 25.64 18.42
N ASP A 824 9.38 25.66 19.74
CA ASP A 824 8.81 24.62 20.60
C ASP A 824 7.28 24.52 20.47
N ILE A 825 6.75 23.30 20.39
CA ILE A 825 5.33 23.02 20.61
C ILE A 825 5.12 22.94 22.13
N PRO A 826 4.43 23.89 22.77
CA PRO A 826 4.44 23.99 24.24
C PRO A 826 3.62 22.88 24.91
N ALA A 827 4.00 22.55 26.14
CA ALA A 827 3.27 21.61 26.99
C ALA A 827 1.79 22.02 27.14
N GLY A 828 0.87 21.05 27.09
CA GLY A 828 -0.58 21.31 27.13
C GLY A 828 -1.22 21.68 25.79
N SER A 829 -0.44 21.85 24.71
CA SER A 829 -0.97 21.79 23.33
C SER A 829 -1.66 20.43 23.09
N THR A 830 -2.65 20.34 22.21
CA THR A 830 -3.26 19.04 21.86
C THR A 830 -2.85 18.57 20.48
N ILE A 831 -2.71 17.25 20.32
CA ILE A 831 -2.53 16.59 19.02
C ILE A 831 -3.76 15.72 18.78
N SER A 832 -4.60 16.15 17.83
CA SER A 832 -5.82 15.47 17.41
C SER A 832 -5.60 14.83 16.04
N PHE A 833 -5.94 13.56 15.86
CA PHE A 833 -5.79 12.85 14.60
C PHE A 833 -6.95 11.89 14.34
N GLN A 834 -7.13 11.49 13.08
CA GLN A 834 -8.15 10.54 12.66
C GLN A 834 -7.54 9.21 12.23
N TYR A 835 -8.28 8.13 12.47
CA TYR A 835 -7.96 6.77 12.06
C TYR A 835 -9.23 6.05 11.59
N SER A 836 -9.08 4.98 10.84
CA SER A 836 -10.20 4.35 10.13
C SER A 836 -11.24 3.67 11.04
N THR A 837 -12.50 3.68 10.61
CA THR A 837 -13.60 2.85 11.10
C THR A 837 -13.49 1.37 10.73
N SER A 838 -12.44 0.96 10.01
CA SER A 838 -11.98 -0.45 9.96
C SER A 838 -11.66 -1.02 11.36
N ASN A 839 -11.52 -0.13 12.35
CA ASN A 839 -11.24 -0.42 13.75
C ASN A 839 -12.51 -0.15 14.61
N PRO A 840 -12.82 -0.99 15.63
CA PRO A 840 -14.02 -0.86 16.47
C PRO A 840 -13.98 0.30 17.50
N GLY A 841 -13.10 1.29 17.32
CA GLY A 841 -12.88 2.39 18.27
C GLY A 841 -11.93 2.04 19.41
N GLY A 842 -12.03 2.77 20.52
CA GLY A 842 -11.28 2.47 21.76
C GLY A 842 -9.75 2.68 21.72
N MET A 843 -9.19 3.35 20.71
CA MET A 843 -7.76 3.69 20.69
C MET A 843 -7.35 4.46 21.95
N SER A 844 -6.23 4.04 22.54
CA SER A 844 -5.67 4.58 23.79
C SER A 844 -4.14 4.32 23.82
N ASP A 845 -3.46 4.56 24.94
CA ASP A 845 -2.00 4.37 25.04
C ASP A 845 -1.53 3.54 26.25
N TRP A 846 -0.24 3.20 26.27
CA TRP A 846 0.52 2.70 27.42
C TRP A 846 1.57 3.70 27.94
N SER A 847 1.78 4.85 27.27
CA SER A 847 2.76 5.88 27.67
C SER A 847 2.30 6.77 28.83
N GLY A 848 1.03 6.72 29.22
CA GLY A 848 0.43 7.62 30.22
C GLY A 848 0.02 8.98 29.66
N MET A 849 -0.03 9.15 28.33
CA MET A 849 -0.42 10.40 27.65
C MET A 849 -1.93 10.65 27.68
N LYS A 850 -2.73 9.64 28.08
CA LYS A 850 -4.19 9.71 28.22
C LYS A 850 -4.89 10.02 26.90
N THR A 851 -4.42 9.35 25.84
CA THR A 851 -5.03 9.35 24.52
C THR A 851 -6.46 8.84 24.62
N VAL A 852 -7.41 9.63 24.12
CA VAL A 852 -8.84 9.32 24.15
C VAL A 852 -9.46 9.46 22.77
N VAL A 853 -10.48 8.64 22.48
CA VAL A 853 -11.33 8.80 21.30
C VAL A 853 -12.36 9.89 21.61
N THR A 854 -12.33 11.00 20.88
CA THR A 854 -13.20 12.17 21.08
C THR A 854 -14.42 12.19 20.17
N LYS A 855 -14.38 11.43 19.07
CA LYS A 855 -15.52 11.21 18.15
C LYS A 855 -15.42 9.83 17.53
N GLU A 856 -16.52 9.07 17.56
CA GLU A 856 -16.61 7.77 16.89
C GLU A 856 -17.43 7.91 15.60
N GLY A 857 -16.84 7.52 14.46
CA GLY A 857 -17.52 7.53 13.15
C GLY A 857 -18.37 6.28 12.89
N HIS A 858 -18.20 5.25 13.72
CA HIS A 858 -18.98 4.02 13.71
C HIS A 858 -19.01 3.40 15.10
N THR A 859 -20.09 2.71 15.45
CA THR A 859 -20.23 1.92 16.69
C THR A 859 -21.12 0.70 16.43
N GLY A 860 -20.85 -0.40 17.14
CA GLY A 860 -21.56 -1.67 16.97
C GLY A 860 -20.99 -2.52 15.81
N ASN A 861 -21.88 -3.27 15.15
CA ASN A 861 -21.54 -4.09 13.98
C ASN A 861 -21.62 -3.30 12.67
N ASN A 862 -20.87 -3.76 11.67
CA ASN A 862 -20.84 -3.17 10.33
C ASN A 862 -21.75 -3.88 9.32
N VAL A 863 -22.86 -4.47 9.77
CA VAL A 863 -23.81 -5.15 8.89
C VAL A 863 -24.41 -4.14 7.90
N GLY A 864 -24.28 -4.42 6.61
CA GLY A 864 -24.59 -3.45 5.54
C GLY A 864 -23.72 -2.19 5.60
N GLY A 865 -22.43 -2.34 5.94
CA GLY A 865 -21.38 -1.32 5.84
C GLY A 865 -21.12 -0.48 7.09
N LEU A 866 -19.91 0.06 7.19
CA LEU A 866 -19.47 1.04 8.17
C LEU A 866 -20.15 2.40 7.91
N LYS A 867 -20.52 3.11 8.98
CA LYS A 867 -21.42 4.30 8.89
C LYS A 867 -20.69 5.65 8.78
N GLY A 868 -19.35 5.64 8.74
CA GLY A 868 -18.50 6.81 8.57
C GLY A 868 -17.06 6.37 8.23
N ASN A 869 -16.18 7.31 7.86
CA ASN A 869 -14.80 7.00 7.49
C ASN A 869 -13.83 6.97 8.70
N TYR A 870 -14.09 7.76 9.74
CA TYR A 870 -13.09 8.07 10.77
C TYR A 870 -13.60 8.03 12.21
N HIS A 871 -12.80 7.41 13.09
CA HIS A 871 -12.73 7.81 14.50
C HIS A 871 -11.74 8.97 14.65
N THR A 872 -11.91 9.79 15.67
CA THR A 872 -10.97 10.88 16.04
C THR A 872 -10.40 10.60 17.42
N ALA A 873 -9.07 10.58 17.53
CA ALA A 873 -8.34 10.50 18.78
C ALA A 873 -7.68 11.84 19.11
N GLU A 874 -7.39 12.06 20.39
CA GLU A 874 -6.65 13.23 20.87
C GLU A 874 -5.82 12.89 22.12
N PHE A 875 -4.65 13.51 22.27
CA PHE A 875 -3.89 13.55 23.51
C PHE A 875 -3.25 14.95 23.71
N ALA A 876 -2.87 15.25 24.95
CA ALA A 876 -2.15 16.48 25.29
C ALA A 876 -0.64 16.26 25.26
N VAL A 877 0.10 17.22 24.68
CA VAL A 877 1.56 17.26 24.70
C VAL A 877 2.03 17.34 26.17
N PRO A 878 2.96 16.46 26.59
CA PRO A 878 3.34 16.31 28.00
C PRO A 878 4.09 17.53 28.56
N LEU A 879 4.30 17.53 29.88
CA LEU A 879 5.20 18.46 30.56
C LEU A 879 6.60 18.36 29.93
N GLY A 880 7.11 19.47 29.41
CA GLY A 880 8.33 19.55 28.59
C GLY A 880 8.08 19.93 27.12
N GLY A 881 6.86 19.81 26.61
CA GLY A 881 6.52 20.19 25.23
C GLY A 881 7.04 19.17 24.20
N ILE A 882 7.15 19.63 22.94
CA ILE A 882 8.00 19.02 21.91
C ILE A 882 8.99 20.12 21.47
N PRO A 883 10.24 20.12 21.95
CA PRO A 883 11.22 21.15 21.61
C PRO A 883 11.48 21.26 20.10
N ALA A 884 11.98 22.39 19.63
CA ALA A 884 12.47 22.56 18.26
C ALA A 884 13.54 21.49 17.92
N GLY A 885 13.36 20.77 16.82
CA GLY A 885 14.17 19.59 16.45
C GLY A 885 14.00 18.37 17.38
N GLY A 886 13.11 18.44 18.38
CA GLY A 886 12.86 17.41 19.39
C GLY A 886 11.71 16.47 19.03
N SER A 887 11.49 15.44 19.85
CA SER A 887 10.39 14.49 19.66
C SER A 887 9.78 13.98 20.97
N ILE A 888 8.55 13.49 20.89
CA ILE A 888 7.88 12.70 21.93
C ILE A 888 7.45 11.35 21.36
N THR A 889 7.35 10.33 22.21
CA THR A 889 6.91 8.97 21.80
C THR A 889 5.67 8.54 22.57
N ASN A 890 4.58 8.27 21.86
CA ASN A 890 3.35 7.73 22.40
C ASN A 890 3.19 6.26 21.96
N GLN A 891 3.21 5.31 22.88
CA GLN A 891 2.90 3.90 22.58
C GLN A 891 1.38 3.71 22.58
N LEU A 892 0.80 4.01 21.42
CA LEU A 892 -0.63 3.85 21.14
C LEU A 892 -0.98 2.36 20.99
N LYS A 893 -2.24 2.01 21.25
CA LYS A 893 -2.77 0.64 21.11
C LYS A 893 -4.20 0.61 20.59
N TRP A 894 -4.53 -0.40 19.79
CA TRP A 894 -5.84 -0.59 19.18
C TRP A 894 -6.06 -2.02 18.65
N SER A 895 -7.29 -2.36 18.25
CA SER A 895 -7.69 -3.77 18.03
C SER A 895 -7.48 -4.30 16.60
N MET A 896 -7.78 -3.50 15.56
CA MET A 896 -7.74 -3.92 14.15
C MET A 896 -6.90 -2.97 13.27
N PRO A 897 -6.38 -3.42 12.11
CA PRO A 897 -5.55 -2.57 11.25
C PRO A 897 -6.26 -1.28 10.79
N THR A 898 -5.48 -0.22 10.54
CA THR A 898 -5.88 1.05 9.93
C THR A 898 -4.72 1.58 9.07
N ALA A 899 -4.96 2.18 7.91
CA ALA A 899 -3.89 2.75 7.09
C ALA A 899 -3.60 4.20 7.50
N ALA A 900 -2.37 4.48 7.92
CA ALA A 900 -1.87 5.78 8.39
C ALA A 900 -2.72 6.45 9.49
N PHE A 901 -2.28 7.63 9.93
CA PHE A 901 -3.15 8.62 10.55
C PHE A 901 -3.54 9.67 9.50
N SER A 902 -4.66 10.33 9.77
CA SER A 902 -5.29 11.29 8.87
C SER A 902 -5.58 12.58 9.61
N ASN A 903 -5.52 13.69 8.88
CA ASN A 903 -6.15 14.95 9.28
C ASN A 903 -5.64 15.42 10.66
N VAL A 904 -4.33 15.28 10.88
CA VAL A 904 -3.62 15.59 12.12
C VAL A 904 -3.62 17.10 12.32
N ILE A 905 -4.16 17.53 13.45
CA ILE A 905 -4.23 18.93 13.87
C ILE A 905 -3.51 19.08 15.20
N VAL A 906 -2.54 19.99 15.24
CA VAL A 906 -1.92 20.46 16.48
C VAL A 906 -2.59 21.76 16.89
N THR A 907 -3.07 21.83 18.13
CA THR A 907 -3.70 23.04 18.70
C THR A 907 -2.76 23.66 19.73
N VAL A 908 -2.30 24.89 19.47
CA VAL A 908 -1.42 25.66 20.35
C VAL A 908 -2.18 26.88 20.85
N GLY A 909 -2.50 26.90 22.15
CA GLY A 909 -3.42 27.90 22.71
C GLY A 909 -4.80 27.81 22.07
N THR A 910 -5.17 28.83 21.28
CA THR A 910 -6.42 28.86 20.48
C THR A 910 -6.18 28.58 18.99
N GLU A 911 -4.94 28.58 18.53
CA GLU A 911 -4.59 28.43 17.12
C GLU A 911 -4.45 26.95 16.72
N LYS A 912 -4.85 26.62 15.50
CA LYS A 912 -4.84 25.25 14.97
C LYS A 912 -3.99 25.18 13.72
N TYR A 913 -3.18 24.13 13.65
CA TYR A 913 -2.25 23.87 12.56
C TYR A 913 -2.50 22.48 11.97
N ALA A 914 -2.46 22.38 10.65
CA ALA A 914 -2.23 21.10 9.97
C ALA A 914 -0.76 20.66 10.20
N THR A 915 -0.39 19.49 9.68
CA THR A 915 1.00 18.98 9.78
C THR A 915 1.54 18.62 8.39
N THR A 916 2.86 18.76 8.21
CA THR A 916 3.56 18.29 7.01
C THR A 916 3.39 16.79 6.77
N TYR A 917 3.27 15.99 7.84
CA TYR A 917 2.99 14.55 7.79
C TYR A 917 1.78 14.14 6.92
N ASP A 918 0.70 14.93 6.88
CA ASP A 918 -0.48 14.59 6.07
C ASP A 918 -0.27 14.85 4.56
N TYR A 919 0.86 15.44 4.14
CA TYR A 919 1.10 16.01 2.81
C TYR A 919 -0.05 16.89 2.25
N PRO A 920 -0.68 17.76 3.07
CA PRO A 920 -1.83 18.53 2.65
C PRO A 920 -1.45 19.51 1.53
N ARG A 921 -2.30 19.62 0.51
CA ARG A 921 -2.09 20.59 -0.58
C ARG A 921 -2.57 21.99 -0.19
N GLY A 922 -1.87 23.02 -0.67
CA GLY A 922 -2.30 24.42 -0.55
C GLY A 922 -2.41 24.92 0.89
N VAL A 923 -1.39 24.58 1.69
CA VAL A 923 -1.13 25.13 3.03
C VAL A 923 0.16 25.95 3.02
N THR A 924 0.27 26.93 3.89
CA THR A 924 1.54 27.60 4.20
C THR A 924 2.17 26.91 5.40
N VAL A 925 3.40 26.43 5.25
CA VAL A 925 4.20 25.93 6.40
C VAL A 925 4.72 27.12 7.18
N VAL A 926 4.51 27.09 8.50
CA VAL A 926 4.85 28.19 9.43
C VAL A 926 5.38 27.62 10.74
N GLU A 927 6.01 28.48 11.53
CA GLU A 927 6.37 28.19 12.92
C GLU A 927 5.10 28.16 13.82
N PRO A 928 5.04 27.26 14.83
CA PRO A 928 3.98 27.30 15.84
C PRO A 928 4.07 28.59 16.66
N THR A 929 2.94 29.22 16.97
CA THR A 929 2.91 30.42 17.80
C THR A 929 3.42 30.09 19.20
N SER A 930 4.52 30.74 19.60
CA SER A 930 5.08 30.63 20.95
C SER A 930 4.01 31.04 21.95
N GLY A 931 3.44 30.05 22.64
CA GLY A 931 2.21 30.24 23.41
C GLY A 931 2.35 31.36 24.44
N ALA A 932 1.58 32.44 24.26
CA ALA A 932 1.49 33.51 25.24
C ALA A 932 0.87 32.95 26.53
N GLY A 933 1.74 32.55 27.47
CA GLY A 933 1.32 32.13 28.80
C GLY A 933 0.50 33.25 29.45
N ASN A 934 -0.55 32.89 30.20
CA ASN A 934 -1.42 33.84 30.89
C ASN A 934 -0.67 34.57 32.02
N GLY A 935 0.13 35.55 31.62
CA GLY A 935 1.03 36.32 32.48
C GLY A 935 0.30 37.37 33.30
N ASN A 936 -0.40 36.94 34.34
CA ASN A 936 -0.84 37.84 35.42
C ASN A 936 0.29 38.01 36.45
N GLY A 937 1.34 38.79 36.13
CA GLY A 937 2.51 38.87 37.01
C GLY A 937 3.70 39.73 36.59
N GLY A 938 3.48 40.93 36.03
CA GLY A 938 4.56 41.90 35.75
C GLY A 938 5.35 41.63 34.46
N GLY A 939 5.70 42.69 33.74
CA GLY A 939 6.39 42.59 32.45
C GLY A 939 7.75 43.27 32.43
N GLY A 940 8.54 42.97 31.39
CA GLY A 940 9.76 43.69 31.04
C GLY A 940 10.93 42.79 30.68
N GLY A 941 11.47 42.95 29.46
CA GLY A 941 12.79 42.44 29.08
C GLY A 941 12.77 41.26 28.10
N THR A 942 13.03 41.53 26.82
CA THR A 942 13.66 40.57 25.92
C THR A 942 15.12 40.38 26.33
N GLY A 943 15.57 39.14 26.56
CA GLY A 943 16.95 38.89 26.95
C GLY A 943 17.36 37.43 26.89
N THR A 944 18.31 37.11 26.00
CA THR A 944 19.05 35.85 26.01
C THR A 944 19.98 35.83 27.23
N GLY A 945 19.60 35.13 28.30
CA GLY A 945 20.34 35.13 29.55
C GLY A 945 20.42 33.75 30.20
N THR A 946 21.64 33.29 30.50
CA THR A 946 21.86 32.12 31.37
C THR A 946 21.46 32.47 32.80
N GLY A 947 20.40 31.84 33.32
CA GLY A 947 19.86 32.12 34.66
C GLY A 947 20.89 31.98 35.77
N THR A 948 21.32 33.09 36.37
CA THR A 948 22.20 33.08 37.55
C THR A 948 21.38 32.69 38.79
N CYS A 949 21.55 31.44 39.23
CA CYS A 949 20.87 30.86 40.39
C CYS A 949 21.18 31.62 41.70
N THR A 950 20.40 32.65 42.02
CA THR A 950 20.65 33.52 43.19
C THR A 950 20.47 32.76 44.51
N GLY A 951 21.41 32.98 45.45
CA GLY A 951 21.38 32.34 46.76
C GLY A 951 21.88 30.89 46.84
N LEU A 952 22.33 30.30 45.72
CA LEU A 952 22.91 28.95 45.69
C LEU A 952 24.36 28.95 45.19
N GLY A 953 25.23 28.24 45.91
CA GLY A 953 26.63 28.07 45.52
C GLY A 953 26.79 27.22 44.27
N ALA A 954 27.71 27.60 43.38
CA ALA A 954 28.07 26.82 42.22
C ALA A 954 28.67 25.45 42.62
N TYR A 955 28.46 24.45 41.78
CA TYR A 955 29.14 23.17 41.90
C TYR A 955 30.67 23.34 41.79
N SER A 956 31.41 22.71 42.71
CA SER A 956 32.87 22.60 42.67
C SER A 956 33.30 21.15 42.85
N ALA A 957 34.15 20.65 41.96
CA ALA A 957 34.67 19.28 42.02
C ALA A 957 35.51 18.99 43.29
N THR A 958 36.06 20.02 43.93
CA THR A 958 36.84 19.87 45.17
C THR A 958 35.97 19.84 46.43
N THR A 959 34.70 20.25 46.35
CA THR A 959 33.80 20.33 47.51
C THR A 959 33.12 18.99 47.77
N VAL A 960 33.08 18.59 49.05
CA VAL A 960 32.27 17.45 49.51
C VAL A 960 30.83 17.91 49.70
N TYR A 961 29.90 17.21 49.07
CA TYR A 961 28.46 17.42 49.20
C TYR A 961 27.80 16.22 49.89
N THR A 962 26.78 16.48 50.72
CA THR A 962 25.98 15.46 51.40
C THR A 962 24.51 15.50 50.95
N GLY A 963 23.78 14.40 51.14
CA GLY A 963 22.41 14.25 50.65
C GLY A 963 21.49 15.40 51.07
N GLY A 964 20.79 15.99 50.09
CA GLY A 964 19.92 17.16 50.26
C GLY A 964 20.59 18.52 50.08
N GLN A 965 21.93 18.60 50.01
CA GLN A 965 22.62 19.85 49.68
C GLN A 965 22.43 20.21 48.20
N LYS A 966 22.17 21.50 47.94
CA LYS A 966 21.87 22.02 46.59
C LYS A 966 23.01 22.86 46.04
N VAL A 967 23.23 22.74 44.74
CA VAL A 967 24.21 23.52 43.95
C VAL A 967 23.59 24.05 42.67
N SER A 968 24.19 25.09 42.11
CA SER A 968 23.97 25.53 40.75
C SER A 968 25.00 24.94 39.78
N HIS A 969 24.53 24.43 38.64
CA HIS A 969 25.38 23.97 37.54
C HIS A 969 24.63 24.13 36.21
N ASN A 970 25.29 24.68 35.18
CA ASN A 970 24.75 24.89 33.83
C ASN A 970 23.31 25.44 33.77
N GLY A 971 23.02 26.50 34.54
CA GLY A 971 21.69 27.12 34.58
C GLY A 971 20.60 26.26 35.22
N SER A 972 20.96 25.30 36.09
CA SER A 972 20.01 24.42 36.79
C SER A 972 20.41 24.18 38.24
N ILE A 973 19.39 23.93 39.07
CA ILE A 973 19.54 23.56 40.48
C ILE A 973 19.59 22.04 40.58
N PHE A 974 20.67 21.51 41.17
CA PHE A 974 20.81 20.10 41.48
C PHE A 974 20.89 19.86 42.99
N SER A 975 20.29 18.78 43.47
CA SER A 975 20.41 18.29 44.85
C SER A 975 21.28 17.04 44.86
N ALA A 976 22.25 16.95 45.76
CA ALA A 976 22.98 15.72 46.00
C ALA A 976 22.01 14.67 46.58
N ARG A 977 22.08 13.43 46.11
CA ARG A 977 21.26 12.31 46.60
C ARG A 977 21.87 11.63 47.82
N TYR A 978 23.20 11.62 47.87
CA TYR A 978 24.03 10.98 48.89
C TYR A 978 25.40 11.70 48.95
N TRP A 979 26.36 11.18 49.72
CA TRP A 979 27.71 11.74 49.79
C TRP A 979 28.39 11.74 48.41
N THR A 980 28.97 12.86 47.98
CA THR A 980 29.69 12.95 46.71
C THR A 980 30.75 14.06 46.70
N GLN A 981 31.80 13.87 45.91
CA GLN A 981 32.87 14.81 45.62
C GLN A 981 33.39 14.48 44.21
N GLY A 982 33.81 15.47 43.43
CA GLY A 982 34.37 15.27 42.08
C GLY A 982 33.38 14.89 40.96
N ALA A 983 32.25 14.24 41.26
CA ALA A 983 31.21 13.92 40.28
C ALA A 983 30.34 15.15 39.94
N ALA A 984 30.36 15.57 38.67
CA ALA A 984 29.58 16.71 38.20
C ALA A 984 28.05 16.43 38.17
N PRO A 985 27.20 17.45 38.36
CA PRO A 985 25.76 17.33 38.15
C PRO A 985 25.42 17.21 36.65
N ASP A 986 24.66 16.18 36.29
CA ASP A 986 24.21 15.92 34.92
C ASP A 986 22.72 15.57 34.94
N ALA A 987 21.94 16.24 34.09
CA ALA A 987 20.51 15.99 33.92
C ALA A 987 20.22 14.73 33.07
N ALA A 988 21.15 14.32 32.20
CA ALA A 988 21.03 13.12 31.38
C ALA A 988 21.29 11.82 32.15
N ASN A 989 21.83 11.90 33.38
CA ASN A 989 22.13 10.75 34.23
C ASN A 989 21.15 10.62 35.42
N PRO A 990 19.96 10.01 35.24
CA PRO A 990 18.96 9.86 36.31
C PRO A 990 19.39 8.96 37.47
N TRP A 991 20.52 8.25 37.34
CA TRP A 991 21.08 7.34 38.36
C TRP A 991 22.32 7.90 39.08
N GLY A 992 22.81 9.08 38.66
CA GLY A 992 24.01 9.70 39.21
C GLY A 992 23.86 10.21 40.65
N ALA A 993 24.94 10.77 41.19
CA ALA A 993 24.98 11.32 42.55
C ALA A 993 24.08 12.54 42.76
N TRP A 994 23.56 13.12 41.68
CA TRP A 994 22.75 14.33 41.65
C TRP A 994 21.32 14.05 41.18
N GLN A 995 20.41 14.91 41.60
CA GLN A 995 19.02 14.97 41.13
C GLN A 995 18.74 16.39 40.65
N LEU A 996 18.28 16.54 39.41
CA LEU A 996 17.77 17.82 38.93
C LEU A 996 16.54 18.22 39.76
N VAL A 997 16.57 19.44 40.31
CA VAL A 997 15.47 20.04 41.08
C VAL A 997 14.63 20.95 40.19
N GLY A 998 15.26 21.58 39.19
CA GLY A 998 14.65 22.47 38.21
C GLY A 998 15.71 23.34 37.53
N ALA A 999 15.29 24.13 36.55
CA ALA A 999 16.10 25.20 35.97
C ALA A 999 16.32 26.36 36.98
N CYS A 1000 17.21 27.28 36.63
CA CYS A 1000 17.34 28.61 37.22
C CYS A 1000 16.82 29.68 36.26
#